data_AF-A0A388JS96-F1
#
_entry.id   AF-A0A388JS96-F1
#
_cell.length_a   1.000
_cell.length_b   1.000
_cell.length_c   1.000
_cell.angle_alpha   90.00
_cell.angle_beta   90.00
_cell.angle_gamma   90.00
#
_symmetry.space_group_name_H-M   'P 1'
#
loop_
_entity.id
_entity.type
_entity.pdbx_description
1 polymer ?
#
loop_
_entity_poly.entity_id
_entity_poly.type
_entity_poly.pdbx_seq_one_letter_code
_entity_poly.pdbx_strand_id
1 'polypeptide(L)'
;MQNLRAKGNVRSYVFISFLLLLLFFYVHYTWRSLGLQPVTSSSSSSSSSNAAALAAKYSGVYDFDFCPAKLVDYTPCEDNKRSKKLPRRRHEYRERHCLGDPLRCLIRPPPGYKFHALWPTSRTETWFDNVPSRYLTVAKADQNWVRREGEKMIFPGGGTMFHEGVTGYIEGISHYVPLGEGSDIRLALDVGCGVASWGAYLFDKGVLTMSVAPRDNHEAQVQFALERGVPALLGTLATKRQPYPSSSFDLIHCSRCLIDWTSEGGYSLIEVNRLLRPGGYWVLSGPPVNWQKYGLEAWRGDNVEFNKSMVAIEDLAARMCWEVVAKAAEADLYAIWRKPRTGKCYAERTEGTQPPVCEKTNDVDQAWYVTLTDCLPPLPLTEESRQEGEGEGGPSSSPPSIAVGKLPKWPERINFTSPRLFSRQPSANADAIHLDNFRWQRAVAHYRRLVPALIANKFRNFMDMNAGYGGFAAALFEYPVWVMNCVMTDKKTHDTMMENTLPVIFDRGLVGTYHDWCEAFSTYPRTYDLLHASGVFSAYASRECDFVDVLIEMDRILRPEGVAIIRDEVWLLRSVARIAEGMKWEVRFAKTEDGEEEATGKEAQTAEGGAAVTEETGGADGKGKIMLLVCKKRNYARPSLAVAPET
;
A
#
# COMPACT_ATOMS: atom_id res chain seq x y z
N MET A 1 -9.23 67.81 -60.29
CA MET A 1 -10.66 67.67 -59.98
C MET A 1 -10.84 66.57 -58.94
N GLN A 2 -11.32 66.97 -57.76
CA GLN A 2 -12.14 66.26 -56.77
C GLN A 2 -11.92 64.78 -56.38
N ASN A 3 -11.79 64.63 -55.05
CA ASN A 3 -12.45 63.68 -54.13
C ASN A 3 -12.13 62.18 -54.20
N LEU A 4 -11.65 61.64 -53.05
CA LEU A 4 -12.36 60.58 -52.31
C LEU A 4 -11.79 60.35 -50.89
N ARG A 5 -12.67 60.59 -49.91
CA ARG A 5 -12.87 59.98 -48.57
C ARG A 5 -11.83 59.01 -48.01
N ALA A 6 -11.38 59.30 -46.77
CA ALA A 6 -11.19 58.30 -45.72
C ALA A 6 -11.56 58.89 -44.34
N LYS A 7 -12.85 58.85 -43.99
CA LYS A 7 -13.30 58.91 -42.59
C LYS A 7 -13.56 57.47 -42.15
N GLY A 8 -12.67 56.92 -41.33
CA GLY A 8 -12.88 55.62 -40.71
C GLY A 8 -11.65 55.21 -39.89
N ASN A 9 -11.74 55.33 -38.56
CA ASN A 9 -11.25 54.34 -37.58
C ASN A 9 -11.14 54.83 -36.13
N VAL A 10 -11.59 56.04 -35.78
CA VAL A 10 -11.59 56.45 -34.35
C VAL A 10 -12.47 55.54 -33.48
N ARG A 11 -13.56 54.98 -34.02
CA ARG A 11 -14.46 54.06 -33.28
C ARG A 11 -13.86 52.67 -33.03
N SER A 12 -13.02 52.14 -33.92
CA SER A 12 -12.35 50.84 -33.70
C SER A 12 -11.29 50.92 -32.62
N TYR A 13 -10.52 52.02 -32.55
CA TYR A 13 -9.51 52.19 -31.50
C TYR A 13 -10.14 52.33 -30.11
N VAL A 14 -11.27 53.02 -29.98
CA VAL A 14 -11.99 53.12 -28.71
C VAL A 14 -12.53 51.77 -28.25
N PHE A 15 -13.03 50.95 -29.19
CA PHE A 15 -13.55 49.62 -28.87
C PHE A 15 -12.44 48.63 -28.44
N ILE A 16 -11.29 48.67 -29.11
CA ILE A 16 -10.11 47.85 -28.75
C ILE A 16 -9.56 48.27 -27.39
N SER A 17 -9.44 49.57 -27.11
CA SER A 17 -8.99 50.07 -25.81
C SER A 17 -9.94 49.68 -24.68
N PHE A 18 -11.25 49.65 -24.93
CA PHE A 18 -12.24 49.21 -23.95
C PHE A 18 -12.14 47.70 -23.65
N LEU A 19 -11.91 46.87 -24.68
CA LEU A 19 -11.66 45.44 -24.54
C LEU A 19 -10.38 45.13 -23.75
N LEU A 20 -9.29 45.89 -24.00
CA LEU A 20 -8.04 45.74 -23.26
C LEU A 20 -8.19 46.15 -21.79
N LEU A 21 -8.98 47.19 -21.50
CA LEU A 21 -9.33 47.59 -20.14
C LEU A 21 -10.13 46.51 -19.42
N LEU A 22 -11.14 45.91 -20.08
CA LEU A 22 -11.92 44.80 -19.51
C LEU A 22 -11.04 43.58 -19.26
N LEU A 23 -10.09 43.27 -20.16
CA LEU A 23 -9.13 42.18 -19.98
C LEU A 23 -8.21 42.46 -18.78
N PHE A 24 -7.75 43.70 -18.61
CA PHE A 24 -6.91 44.10 -17.48
C PHE A 24 -7.66 43.97 -16.15
N PHE A 25 -8.93 44.41 -16.10
CA PHE A 25 -9.77 44.24 -14.90
C PHE A 25 -10.10 42.77 -14.62
N TYR A 26 -10.32 41.95 -15.66
CA TYR A 26 -10.55 40.51 -15.51
C TYR A 26 -9.30 39.79 -14.99
N VAL A 27 -8.10 40.10 -15.51
CA VAL A 27 -6.82 39.57 -15.02
C VAL A 27 -6.55 40.04 -13.59
N HIS A 28 -6.86 41.29 -13.25
CA HIS A 28 -6.64 41.79 -11.90
C HIS A 28 -7.65 41.22 -10.88
N TYR A 29 -8.90 41.01 -11.30
CA TYR A 29 -9.93 40.37 -10.49
C TYR A 29 -9.63 38.89 -10.26
N THR A 30 -9.19 38.16 -11.29
CA THR A 30 -8.76 36.76 -11.17
C THR A 30 -7.48 36.64 -10.32
N TRP A 31 -6.51 37.54 -10.45
CA TRP A 31 -5.32 37.59 -9.58
C TRP A 31 -5.70 37.77 -8.10
N ARG A 32 -6.68 38.64 -7.81
CA ARG A 32 -7.18 38.83 -6.44
C ARG A 32 -8.04 37.67 -5.94
N SER A 33 -8.85 37.03 -6.80
CA SER A 33 -9.68 35.88 -6.40
C SER A 33 -8.87 34.59 -6.23
N LEU A 34 -7.69 34.49 -6.86
CA LEU A 34 -6.72 33.40 -6.71
C LEU A 34 -5.84 33.49 -5.45
N GLY A 35 -6.04 34.49 -4.58
CA GLY A 35 -5.38 34.54 -3.27
C GLY A 35 -3.84 34.68 -3.30
N LEU A 36 -3.24 35.03 -4.44
CA LEU A 36 -1.80 35.24 -4.56
C LEU A 36 -1.42 36.63 -4.02
N GLN A 37 -1.35 36.77 -2.70
CA GLN A 37 -0.55 37.84 -2.09
C GLN A 37 0.94 37.54 -2.36
N PRO A 38 1.76 38.56 -2.69
CA PRO A 38 3.19 38.40 -2.58
C PRO A 38 3.52 38.20 -1.10
N VAL A 39 3.97 37.00 -0.76
CA VAL A 39 4.56 36.72 0.55
C VAL A 39 5.71 37.70 0.73
N THR A 40 5.53 38.72 1.57
CA THR A 40 6.63 39.53 2.06
C THR A 40 7.53 38.60 2.85
N SER A 41 8.68 38.30 2.25
CA SER A 41 9.73 37.45 2.80
C SER A 41 10.21 38.00 4.15
N SER A 42 9.71 37.44 5.24
CA SER A 42 10.25 37.64 6.58
C SER A 42 10.32 36.32 7.35
N SER A 43 10.83 35.26 6.70
CA SER A 43 11.17 33.98 7.36
C SER A 43 12.35 33.22 6.70
N SER A 44 13.18 33.88 5.88
CA SER A 44 14.31 33.22 5.20
C SER A 44 15.49 32.86 6.12
N SER A 45 15.60 33.46 7.32
CA SER A 45 16.72 33.21 8.23
C SER A 45 16.57 31.95 9.09
N SER A 46 15.34 31.54 9.45
CA SER A 46 15.11 30.36 10.30
C SER A 46 15.11 29.04 9.53
N SER A 47 14.82 29.07 8.22
CA SER A 47 14.78 27.86 7.40
C SER A 47 16.18 27.45 6.90
N SER A 48 17.09 28.39 6.63
CA SER A 48 18.46 28.12 6.14
C SER A 48 19.34 27.46 7.21
N SER A 49 19.18 27.85 8.48
CA SER A 49 19.89 27.24 9.62
C SER A 49 19.55 25.76 9.81
N ASN A 50 18.30 25.36 9.64
CA ASN A 50 17.86 23.97 9.79
C ASN A 50 18.46 23.04 8.72
N ALA A 51 18.53 23.49 7.46
CA ALA A 51 19.13 22.71 6.38
C ALA A 51 20.64 22.52 6.58
N ALA A 52 21.34 23.56 7.03
CA ALA A 52 22.77 23.48 7.35
C ALA A 52 23.04 22.55 8.54
N ALA A 53 22.22 22.62 9.60
CA ALA A 53 22.33 21.74 10.76
C ALA A 53 22.11 20.26 10.39
N LEU A 54 21.11 19.97 9.55
CA LEU A 54 20.84 18.60 9.09
C LEU A 54 21.94 18.08 8.15
N ALA A 55 22.43 18.93 7.24
CA ALA A 55 23.57 18.59 6.39
C ALA A 55 24.83 18.31 7.20
N ALA A 56 25.06 19.07 8.28
CA ALA A 56 26.15 18.84 9.23
C ALA A 56 25.96 17.52 10.01
N LYS A 57 24.74 17.23 10.49
CA LYS A 57 24.40 15.95 11.17
C LYS A 57 24.80 14.75 10.30
N TYR A 58 24.58 14.83 8.99
CA TYR A 58 24.86 13.73 8.06
C TYR A 58 26.15 13.91 7.25
N SER A 59 27.10 14.71 7.73
CA SER A 59 28.38 14.97 7.05
C SER A 59 29.45 13.92 7.29
N GLY A 60 29.23 12.99 8.23
CA GLY A 60 30.17 11.93 8.58
C GLY A 60 30.39 10.89 7.48
N VAL A 61 31.43 10.08 7.67
CA VAL A 61 31.70 8.88 6.88
C VAL A 61 30.87 7.73 7.44
N TYR A 62 30.19 7.01 6.56
CA TYR A 62 29.38 5.85 6.91
C TYR A 62 30.06 4.58 6.41
N ASP A 63 30.19 3.59 7.29
CA ASP A 63 30.53 2.22 6.94
C ASP A 63 29.68 1.30 7.82
N PHE A 64 28.87 0.45 7.18
CA PHE A 64 27.95 -0.42 7.88
C PHE A 64 28.43 -1.87 7.86
N ASP A 65 28.57 -2.42 9.06
CA ASP A 65 28.83 -3.83 9.26
C ASP A 65 27.65 -4.71 8.84
N PHE A 66 27.95 -5.96 8.53
CA PHE A 66 26.92 -6.95 8.28
C PHE A 66 26.34 -7.49 9.58
N CYS A 67 25.02 -7.66 9.60
CA CYS A 67 24.35 -8.30 10.71
C CYS A 67 24.79 -9.77 10.89
N PRO A 68 24.75 -10.31 12.12
CA PRO A 68 24.93 -11.74 12.36
C PRO A 68 24.01 -12.60 11.47
N ALA A 69 24.53 -13.72 10.96
CA ALA A 69 23.81 -14.57 9.98
C ALA A 69 22.43 -15.06 10.47
N LYS A 70 22.25 -15.23 11.79
CA LYS A 70 20.97 -15.59 12.41
C LYS A 70 19.84 -14.56 12.19
N LEU A 71 20.17 -13.35 11.77
CA LEU A 71 19.21 -12.26 11.49
C LEU A 71 18.79 -12.20 10.02
N VAL A 72 19.13 -13.22 9.22
CA VAL A 72 18.78 -13.29 7.78
C VAL A 72 17.29 -13.07 7.52
N ASP A 73 16.40 -13.57 8.39
CA ASP A 73 14.95 -13.39 8.28
C ASP A 73 14.38 -12.60 9.46
N TYR A 74 15.15 -11.64 9.97
CA TYR A 74 14.75 -10.81 11.11
C TYR A 74 13.61 -9.85 10.73
N THR A 75 12.54 -9.89 11.52
CA THR A 75 11.34 -9.05 11.40
C THR A 75 11.22 -8.26 12.71
N PRO A 76 11.74 -7.03 12.78
CA PRO A 76 11.98 -6.36 14.06
C PRO A 76 10.75 -6.12 14.91
N CYS A 77 9.56 -5.98 14.30
CA CYS A 77 8.31 -5.74 15.01
C CYS A 77 7.57 -7.02 15.41
N GLU A 78 7.82 -8.12 14.70
CA GLU A 78 7.28 -9.47 14.96
C GLU A 78 8.36 -10.38 15.57
N ASP A 79 9.19 -9.85 16.47
CA ASP A 79 10.28 -10.62 17.09
C ASP A 79 9.76 -11.73 18.01
N ASN A 80 10.06 -12.99 17.66
CA ASN A 80 9.62 -14.17 18.38
C ASN A 80 10.04 -14.20 19.86
N LYS A 81 11.20 -13.63 20.23
CA LYS A 81 11.66 -13.64 21.63
C LYS A 81 10.88 -12.65 22.48
N ARG A 82 10.60 -11.47 21.94
CA ARG A 82 9.75 -10.45 22.58
C ARG A 82 8.30 -10.93 22.66
N SER A 83 7.76 -11.45 21.55
CA SER A 83 6.40 -11.98 21.49
C SER A 83 6.09 -13.01 22.59
N LYS A 84 7.04 -13.89 22.95
CA LYS A 84 6.84 -14.88 24.02
C LYS A 84 6.54 -14.30 25.40
N LYS A 85 6.84 -13.02 25.63
CA LYS A 85 6.61 -12.32 26.91
C LYS A 85 5.25 -11.62 26.98
N LEU A 86 4.50 -11.58 25.88
CA LEU A 86 3.24 -10.87 25.76
C LEU A 86 2.03 -11.76 26.07
N PRO A 87 0.88 -11.15 26.42
CA PRO A 87 -0.35 -11.89 26.67
C PRO A 87 -0.76 -12.80 25.50
N ARG A 88 -1.33 -13.95 25.83
CA ARG A 88 -1.88 -14.89 24.84
C ARG A 88 -3.32 -14.56 24.44
N ARG A 89 -4.02 -13.79 25.27
CA ARG A 89 -5.39 -13.32 25.03
C ARG A 89 -5.47 -12.59 23.70
N ARG A 90 -6.51 -12.89 22.91
CA ARG A 90 -6.73 -12.36 21.54
C ARG A 90 -5.50 -12.40 20.63
N HIS A 91 -4.61 -13.38 20.82
CA HIS A 91 -3.37 -13.52 20.06
C HIS A 91 -2.47 -12.27 20.05
N GLU A 92 -2.51 -11.43 21.09
CA GLU A 92 -1.71 -10.20 21.19
C GLU A 92 -0.22 -10.45 20.95
N TYR A 93 0.31 -11.57 21.46
CA TYR A 93 1.70 -11.97 21.22
C TYR A 93 2.10 -12.14 19.74
N ARG A 94 1.15 -12.38 18.83
CA ARG A 94 1.39 -12.48 17.37
C ARG A 94 1.24 -11.14 16.65
N GLU A 95 0.77 -10.11 17.35
CA GLU A 95 0.61 -8.77 16.79
C GLU A 95 1.97 -8.09 16.60
N ARG A 96 1.96 -6.96 15.89
CA ARG A 96 3.11 -6.08 15.68
C ARG A 96 3.44 -5.33 16.98
N HIS A 97 4.71 -5.40 17.41
CA HIS A 97 5.24 -4.71 18.58
C HIS A 97 6.60 -4.07 18.28
N CYS A 98 6.67 -2.80 17.88
CA CYS A 98 7.92 -2.17 17.42
C CYS A 98 8.69 -1.47 18.55
N LEU A 99 9.08 -2.22 19.58
CA LEU A 99 9.84 -1.70 20.72
C LEU A 99 11.31 -2.10 20.64
N GLY A 100 12.23 -1.13 20.77
CA GLY A 100 13.68 -1.37 20.86
C GLY A 100 14.50 -0.45 19.95
N ASP A 101 15.82 -0.47 20.12
CA ASP A 101 16.74 0.31 19.30
C ASP A 101 16.80 -0.22 17.85
N PRO A 102 16.86 0.67 16.84
CA PRO A 102 17.02 0.26 15.45
C PRO A 102 18.29 -0.57 15.25
N LEU A 103 18.16 -1.70 14.54
CA LEU A 103 19.30 -2.54 14.18
C LEU A 103 20.09 -1.90 13.03
N ARG A 104 21.11 -1.09 13.32
CA ARG A 104 21.94 -0.38 12.32
C ARG A 104 23.05 -1.25 11.71
N CYS A 105 22.68 -2.37 11.10
CA CYS A 105 23.59 -3.22 10.30
C CYS A 105 22.90 -3.72 9.03
N LEU A 106 23.68 -4.18 8.05
CA LEU A 106 23.15 -4.67 6.77
C LEU A 106 22.80 -6.17 6.85
N ILE A 107 21.55 -6.54 6.56
CA ILE A 107 21.11 -7.94 6.56
C ILE A 107 21.57 -8.63 5.27
N ARG A 108 22.42 -9.65 5.41
CA ARG A 108 22.89 -10.44 4.27
C ARG A 108 21.81 -11.40 3.78
N PRO A 109 21.69 -11.60 2.44
CA PRO A 109 20.88 -12.67 1.90
C PRO A 109 21.46 -14.04 2.30
N PRO A 110 20.63 -15.10 2.31
CA PRO A 110 21.11 -16.47 2.56
C PRO A 110 22.18 -16.89 1.53
N PRO A 111 23.11 -17.79 1.90
CA PRO A 111 24.06 -18.37 0.95
C PRO A 111 23.32 -19.01 -0.23
N GLY A 112 23.81 -18.78 -1.45
CA GLY A 112 23.18 -19.30 -2.66
C GLY A 112 22.01 -18.48 -3.19
N TYR A 113 21.66 -17.34 -2.57
CA TYR A 113 20.56 -16.47 -3.04
C TYR A 113 20.70 -16.11 -4.53
N LYS A 114 19.62 -16.33 -5.28
CA LYS A 114 19.48 -16.06 -6.71
C LYS A 114 18.47 -14.95 -6.95
N PHE A 115 18.59 -14.28 -8.09
CA PHE A 115 17.52 -13.42 -8.58
C PHE A 115 16.24 -14.27 -8.75
N HIS A 116 15.08 -13.75 -8.34
CA HIS A 116 13.82 -14.51 -8.36
C HIS A 116 13.42 -14.88 -9.79
N ALA A 117 12.51 -15.86 -9.90
CA ALA A 117 11.91 -16.17 -11.19
C ALA A 117 11.04 -14.99 -11.66
N LEU A 118 10.94 -14.78 -12.97
CA LEU A 118 10.10 -13.73 -13.53
C LEU A 118 8.62 -14.11 -13.43
N TRP A 119 7.74 -13.12 -13.24
CA TRP A 119 6.30 -13.34 -13.34
C TRP A 119 5.91 -13.71 -14.79
N PRO A 120 5.02 -14.68 -15.03
CA PRO A 120 4.20 -15.44 -14.07
C PRO A 120 4.84 -16.72 -13.53
N THR A 121 6.06 -17.07 -13.95
CA THR A 121 6.75 -18.30 -13.52
C THR A 121 6.94 -18.33 -12.00
N SER A 122 7.28 -17.19 -11.39
CA SER A 122 7.39 -17.05 -9.93
C SER A 122 6.13 -17.40 -9.16
N ARG A 123 4.94 -17.39 -9.80
CA ARG A 123 3.70 -17.81 -9.17
C ARG A 123 3.77 -19.27 -8.71
N THR A 124 4.37 -20.15 -9.49
CA THR A 124 4.37 -21.61 -9.25
C THR A 124 5.72 -22.15 -8.82
N GLU A 125 6.80 -21.39 -8.96
CA GLU A 125 8.13 -21.82 -8.54
C GLU A 125 9.02 -20.70 -7.99
N THR A 126 9.86 -21.03 -7.00
CA THR A 126 10.91 -20.14 -6.48
C THR A 126 12.20 -20.93 -6.23
N TRP A 127 13.30 -20.24 -5.93
CA TRP A 127 14.56 -20.88 -5.56
C TRP A 127 14.54 -21.31 -4.09
N PHE A 128 14.99 -22.54 -3.81
CA PHE A 128 15.10 -23.04 -2.43
C PHE A 128 16.02 -22.16 -1.58
N ASP A 129 17.18 -21.76 -2.13
CA ASP A 129 18.17 -20.99 -1.39
C ASP A 129 17.70 -19.56 -1.05
N ASN A 130 16.68 -19.04 -1.73
CA ASN A 130 16.12 -17.71 -1.41
C ASN A 130 15.32 -17.72 -0.12
N VAL A 131 14.69 -18.85 0.20
CA VAL A 131 13.91 -19.09 1.42
C VAL A 131 14.20 -20.52 1.91
N PRO A 132 15.36 -20.77 2.56
CA PRO A 132 15.88 -22.11 2.85
C PRO A 132 15.17 -22.79 4.04
N SER A 133 13.84 -22.78 4.06
CA SER A 133 13.01 -23.45 5.08
C SER A 133 12.72 -24.89 4.67
N ARG A 134 13.33 -25.86 5.39
CA ARG A 134 13.06 -27.30 5.20
C ARG A 134 11.80 -27.76 5.93
N TYR A 135 11.36 -27.03 6.95
CA TYR A 135 10.24 -27.46 7.79
C TYR A 135 8.94 -27.58 6.99
N LEU A 136 8.59 -26.55 6.21
CA LEU A 136 7.35 -26.56 5.41
C LEU A 136 7.34 -27.66 4.34
N THR A 137 8.49 -27.94 3.70
CA THR A 137 8.61 -29.01 2.69
C THR A 137 8.40 -30.41 3.26
N VAL A 138 8.60 -30.59 4.56
CA VAL A 138 8.43 -31.89 5.25
C VAL A 138 7.09 -31.95 5.98
N ALA A 139 6.74 -30.90 6.73
CA ALA A 139 5.56 -30.87 7.59
C ALA A 139 4.24 -30.70 6.85
N LYS A 140 4.26 -30.25 5.58
CA LYS A 140 3.05 -30.01 4.75
C LYS A 140 3.11 -30.71 3.39
N ALA A 141 3.96 -31.73 3.27
CA ALA A 141 4.14 -32.48 2.02
C ALA A 141 2.84 -33.18 1.57
N ASP A 142 2.06 -33.68 2.52
CA ASP A 142 0.75 -34.33 2.33
C ASP A 142 -0.32 -33.38 1.76
N GLN A 143 -0.25 -32.10 2.09
CA GLN A 143 -1.22 -31.07 1.69
C GLN A 143 -0.87 -30.38 0.37
N ASN A 144 0.24 -30.76 -0.27
CA ASN A 144 0.72 -30.17 -1.52
C ASN A 144 0.83 -28.64 -1.47
N TRP A 145 1.22 -28.07 -0.33
CA TRP A 145 1.43 -26.62 -0.23
C TRP A 145 2.68 -26.18 -0.97
N VAL A 146 3.77 -26.92 -0.75
CA VAL A 146 5.08 -26.66 -1.35
C VAL A 146 5.85 -27.98 -1.44
N ARG A 147 6.55 -28.18 -2.56
CA ARG A 147 7.44 -29.33 -2.77
C ARG A 147 8.81 -28.85 -3.19
N ARG A 148 9.85 -29.58 -2.84
CA ARG A 148 11.20 -29.29 -3.31
C ARG A 148 11.53 -30.19 -4.49
N GLU A 149 11.97 -29.58 -5.59
CA GLU A 149 12.45 -30.28 -6.78
C GLU A 149 13.83 -29.74 -7.17
N GLY A 150 14.88 -30.47 -6.77
CA GLY A 150 16.27 -30.03 -6.93
C GLY A 150 16.55 -28.71 -6.18
N GLU A 151 16.86 -27.67 -6.96
CA GLU A 151 17.12 -26.30 -6.47
C GLU A 151 15.86 -25.43 -6.39
N LYS A 152 14.72 -25.95 -6.83
CA LYS A 152 13.45 -25.21 -6.87
C LYS A 152 12.50 -25.64 -5.76
N MET A 153 11.65 -24.69 -5.39
CA MET A 153 10.46 -24.86 -4.58
C MET A 153 9.25 -24.70 -5.47
N ILE A 154 8.40 -25.71 -5.54
CA ILE A 154 7.23 -25.78 -6.42
C ILE A 154 5.96 -25.61 -5.58
N PHE A 155 5.06 -24.74 -6.05
CA PHE A 155 3.79 -24.39 -5.41
C PHE A 155 2.64 -24.86 -6.31
N PRO A 156 2.15 -26.09 -6.13
CA PRO A 156 1.16 -26.69 -7.03
C PRO A 156 -0.27 -26.15 -6.80
N GLY A 157 -0.46 -25.16 -5.91
CA GLY A 157 -1.77 -24.62 -5.58
C GLY A 157 -2.60 -25.51 -4.65
N GLY A 158 -1.97 -26.47 -3.96
CA GLY A 158 -2.62 -27.27 -2.94
C GLY A 158 -2.89 -26.49 -1.64
N GLY A 159 -3.73 -27.05 -0.79
CA GLY A 159 -4.26 -26.44 0.41
C GLY A 159 -4.95 -27.47 1.28
N THR A 160 -5.10 -27.23 2.60
CA THR A 160 -5.93 -28.13 3.41
C THR A 160 -7.36 -28.20 2.85
N MET A 161 -7.90 -27.07 2.39
CA MET A 161 -9.25 -26.99 1.80
C MET A 161 -9.26 -26.98 0.27
N PHE A 162 -8.10 -27.15 -0.38
CA PHE A 162 -7.96 -27.11 -1.85
C PHE A 162 -7.67 -28.52 -2.37
N HIS A 163 -8.54 -29.49 -2.07
CA HIS A 163 -8.32 -30.91 -2.40
C HIS A 163 -8.14 -31.15 -3.90
N GLU A 164 -8.90 -30.43 -4.73
CA GLU A 164 -8.82 -30.46 -6.20
C GLU A 164 -7.91 -29.35 -6.77
N GLY A 165 -7.13 -28.69 -5.91
CA GLY A 165 -6.34 -27.51 -6.23
C GLY A 165 -7.10 -26.19 -6.10
N VAL A 166 -6.34 -25.10 -5.98
CA VAL A 166 -6.89 -23.75 -5.72
C VAL A 166 -7.78 -23.24 -6.85
N THR A 167 -7.55 -23.66 -8.10
CA THR A 167 -8.37 -23.25 -9.25
C THR A 167 -9.81 -23.75 -9.11
N GLY A 168 -10.01 -25.05 -8.86
CA GLY A 168 -11.35 -25.61 -8.66
C GLY A 168 -12.06 -24.99 -7.45
N TYR A 169 -11.31 -24.67 -6.39
CA TYR A 169 -11.84 -23.94 -5.23
C TYR A 169 -12.35 -22.52 -5.59
N ILE A 170 -11.58 -21.75 -6.39
CA ILE A 170 -11.99 -20.41 -6.86
C ILE A 170 -13.18 -20.51 -7.81
N GLU A 171 -13.21 -21.51 -8.69
CA GLU A 171 -14.34 -21.78 -9.58
C GLU A 171 -15.62 -22.09 -8.78
N GLY A 172 -15.51 -22.92 -7.75
CA GLY A 172 -16.60 -23.16 -6.81
C GLY A 172 -17.15 -21.87 -6.20
N ILE A 173 -16.29 -21.01 -5.66
CA ILE A 173 -16.71 -19.70 -5.09
C ILE A 173 -17.38 -18.82 -6.15
N SER A 174 -16.91 -18.89 -7.40
CA SER A 174 -17.43 -18.07 -8.51
C SER A 174 -18.89 -18.37 -8.87
N HIS A 175 -19.46 -19.48 -8.41
CA HIS A 175 -20.88 -19.79 -8.55
C HIS A 175 -21.77 -18.89 -7.65
N TYR A 176 -21.21 -18.34 -6.58
CA TYR A 176 -21.93 -17.56 -5.57
C TYR A 176 -21.47 -16.11 -5.51
N VAL A 177 -20.20 -15.86 -5.79
CA VAL A 177 -19.58 -14.54 -5.79
C VAL A 177 -19.22 -14.17 -7.23
N PRO A 178 -19.67 -13.02 -7.76
CA PRO A 178 -19.28 -12.63 -9.11
C PRO A 178 -17.78 -12.34 -9.13
N LEU A 179 -16.98 -13.19 -9.79
CA LEU A 179 -15.54 -13.01 -9.96
C LEU A 179 -15.22 -12.91 -11.44
N GLY A 180 -14.23 -12.08 -11.80
CA GLY A 180 -13.81 -11.90 -13.19
C GLY A 180 -14.21 -10.57 -13.78
N GLU A 181 -14.13 -10.50 -15.11
CA GLU A 181 -14.36 -9.28 -15.88
C GLU A 181 -15.77 -8.72 -15.67
N GLY A 182 -15.88 -7.40 -15.50
CA GLY A 182 -17.15 -6.73 -15.25
C GLY A 182 -17.75 -6.96 -13.86
N SER A 183 -17.06 -7.67 -12.97
CA SER A 183 -17.45 -7.81 -11.56
C SER A 183 -17.22 -6.52 -10.75
N ASP A 184 -18.00 -6.36 -9.68
CA ASP A 184 -17.79 -5.35 -8.64
C ASP A 184 -16.64 -5.74 -7.66
N ILE A 185 -16.14 -6.97 -7.73
CA ILE A 185 -15.03 -7.48 -6.90
C ILE A 185 -13.69 -7.11 -7.54
N ARG A 186 -12.93 -6.26 -6.86
CA ARG A 186 -11.60 -5.83 -7.29
C ARG A 186 -10.52 -6.13 -6.24
N LEU A 187 -10.81 -5.88 -4.97
CA LEU A 187 -9.86 -6.05 -3.87
C LEU A 187 -10.31 -7.15 -2.91
N ALA A 188 -9.39 -8.07 -2.60
CA ALA A 188 -9.61 -9.13 -1.63
C ALA A 188 -8.60 -9.10 -0.48
N LEU A 189 -9.02 -9.51 0.71
CA LEU A 189 -8.15 -9.77 1.86
C LEU A 189 -8.17 -11.26 2.18
N ASP A 190 -7.00 -11.91 2.16
CA ASP A 190 -6.82 -13.32 2.49
C ASP A 190 -6.20 -13.47 3.89
N VAL A 191 -7.02 -13.79 4.89
CA VAL A 191 -6.62 -13.89 6.29
C VAL A 191 -6.19 -15.32 6.62
N GLY A 192 -4.98 -15.48 7.16
CA GLY A 192 -4.38 -16.78 7.42
C GLY A 192 -3.92 -17.48 6.13
N CYS A 193 -3.42 -16.70 5.17
CA CYS A 193 -3.20 -17.07 3.77
C CYS A 193 -2.25 -18.27 3.50
N GLY A 194 -1.52 -18.77 4.49
CA GLY A 194 -0.45 -19.74 4.28
C GLY A 194 0.59 -19.19 3.28
N VAL A 195 0.85 -19.93 2.20
CA VAL A 195 1.73 -19.50 1.10
C VAL A 195 1.04 -18.60 0.06
N ALA A 196 -0.18 -18.12 0.34
CA ALA A 196 -1.00 -17.22 -0.48
C ALA A 196 -1.41 -17.78 -1.87
N SER A 197 -1.63 -19.10 -1.97
CA SER A 197 -2.06 -19.73 -3.23
C SER A 197 -3.40 -19.19 -3.72
N TRP A 198 -4.36 -18.94 -2.83
CA TRP A 198 -5.67 -18.38 -3.21
C TRP A 198 -5.52 -16.98 -3.83
N GLY A 199 -4.82 -16.07 -3.15
CA GLY A 199 -4.54 -14.74 -3.69
C GLY A 199 -3.74 -14.75 -4.99
N ALA A 200 -2.81 -15.70 -5.15
CA ALA A 200 -1.97 -15.82 -6.35
C ALA A 200 -2.76 -16.21 -7.61
N TYR A 201 -3.80 -17.01 -7.47
CA TYR A 201 -4.64 -17.50 -8.59
C TYR A 201 -5.86 -16.61 -8.83
N LEU A 202 -6.28 -15.80 -7.84
CA LEU A 202 -7.30 -14.77 -8.03
C LEU A 202 -6.90 -13.66 -9.02
N PHE A 203 -5.60 -13.49 -9.28
CA PHE A 203 -5.13 -12.59 -10.33
C PHE A 203 -5.68 -12.95 -11.72
N ASP A 204 -5.92 -14.23 -11.99
CA ASP A 204 -6.52 -14.68 -13.25
C ASP A 204 -7.98 -14.23 -13.40
N LYS A 205 -8.61 -13.79 -12.29
CA LYS A 205 -9.95 -13.18 -12.25
C LYS A 205 -9.90 -11.65 -12.13
N GLY A 206 -8.73 -11.02 -12.27
CA GLY A 206 -8.56 -9.58 -12.13
C GLY A 206 -8.68 -9.06 -10.69
N VAL A 207 -8.66 -9.94 -9.69
CA VAL A 207 -8.82 -9.57 -8.27
C VAL A 207 -7.45 -9.43 -7.61
N LEU A 208 -7.14 -8.23 -7.11
CA LEU A 208 -5.92 -7.96 -6.39
C LEU A 208 -6.10 -8.34 -4.92
N THR A 209 -5.35 -9.36 -4.48
CA THR A 209 -5.48 -9.92 -3.14
C THR A 209 -4.34 -9.50 -2.24
N MET A 210 -4.65 -8.91 -1.09
CA MET A 210 -3.71 -8.69 -0.01
C MET A 210 -3.75 -9.88 0.95
N SER A 211 -2.62 -10.54 1.16
CA SER A 211 -2.55 -11.75 1.99
C SER A 211 -1.94 -11.43 3.35
N VAL A 212 -2.58 -11.84 4.45
CA VAL A 212 -2.08 -11.55 5.81
C VAL A 212 -1.99 -12.83 6.64
N ALA A 213 -0.85 -13.03 7.28
CA ALA A 213 -0.67 -14.12 8.24
C ALA A 213 0.37 -13.73 9.30
N PRO A 214 0.25 -14.27 10.53
CA PRO A 214 1.23 -14.00 11.58
C PRO A 214 2.56 -14.65 11.25
N ARG A 215 3.63 -14.18 11.91
CA ARG A 215 4.86 -14.96 12.00
C ARG A 215 4.60 -16.14 12.95
N ASP A 216 4.50 -17.35 12.39
CA ASP A 216 4.19 -18.56 13.15
C ASP A 216 5.35 -19.57 13.13
N ASN A 217 5.12 -20.73 13.76
CA ASN A 217 6.10 -21.80 13.89
C ASN A 217 6.42 -22.50 12.57
N HIS A 218 5.63 -22.27 11.51
CA HIS A 218 5.92 -22.87 10.22
C HIS A 218 7.04 -22.14 9.49
N GLU A 219 7.38 -20.92 9.93
CA GLU A 219 8.43 -20.03 9.40
C GLU A 219 8.33 -19.79 7.88
N ALA A 220 8.42 -18.54 7.43
CA ALA A 220 8.50 -18.16 6.01
C ALA A 220 7.23 -18.31 5.13
N GLN A 221 6.03 -18.59 5.67
CA GLN A 221 4.78 -18.65 4.86
C GLN A 221 4.55 -17.37 4.02
N VAL A 222 4.47 -16.21 4.69
CA VAL A 222 4.35 -14.89 4.04
C VAL A 222 5.58 -14.59 3.18
N GLN A 223 6.77 -15.04 3.60
CA GLN A 223 8.00 -14.86 2.82
C GLN A 223 7.93 -15.60 1.48
N PHE A 224 7.35 -16.82 1.43
CA PHE A 224 7.12 -17.52 0.17
C PHE A 224 6.13 -16.79 -0.73
N ALA A 225 5.03 -16.25 -0.18
CA ALA A 225 4.10 -15.43 -0.95
C ALA A 225 4.82 -14.23 -1.60
N LEU A 226 5.63 -13.52 -0.82
CA LEU A 226 6.42 -12.38 -1.29
C LEU A 226 7.49 -12.80 -2.32
N GLU A 227 8.15 -13.94 -2.10
CA GLU A 227 9.16 -14.49 -3.02
C GLU A 227 8.55 -14.84 -4.39
N ARG A 228 7.31 -15.35 -4.39
CA ARG A 228 6.50 -15.67 -5.58
C ARG A 228 5.93 -14.45 -6.31
N GLY A 229 6.04 -13.26 -5.72
CA GLY A 229 5.48 -12.03 -6.29
C GLY A 229 4.00 -11.77 -5.96
N VAL A 230 3.52 -12.32 -4.84
CA VAL A 230 2.14 -12.18 -4.35
C VAL A 230 2.12 -11.15 -3.20
N PRO A 231 1.19 -10.17 -3.20
CA PRO A 231 1.06 -9.19 -2.13
C PRO A 231 0.76 -9.86 -0.80
N ALA A 232 1.62 -9.61 0.18
CA ALA A 232 1.44 -10.12 1.53
C ALA A 232 2.05 -9.22 2.60
N LEU A 233 1.53 -9.33 3.82
CA LEU A 233 2.04 -8.67 5.03
C LEU A 233 2.05 -9.64 6.21
N LEU A 234 2.95 -9.39 7.15
CA LEU A 234 2.84 -9.99 8.48
C LEU A 234 1.72 -9.28 9.23
N GLY A 235 0.74 -10.05 9.70
CA GLY A 235 -0.43 -9.48 10.38
C GLY A 235 -1.33 -10.56 10.98
N THR A 236 -2.08 -10.18 12.00
CA THR A 236 -3.07 -11.04 12.65
C THR A 236 -4.27 -10.20 13.09
N LEU A 237 -5.46 -10.78 13.07
CA LEU A 237 -6.61 -10.21 13.76
C LEU A 237 -6.41 -10.46 15.26
N ALA A 238 -6.04 -9.42 16.01
CA ALA A 238 -5.72 -9.52 17.44
C ALA A 238 -6.40 -8.40 18.24
N THR A 239 -5.64 -7.42 18.75
CA THR A 239 -6.17 -6.36 19.61
C THR A 239 -6.32 -5.03 18.90
N LYS A 240 -5.60 -4.83 17.79
CA LYS A 240 -5.63 -3.62 16.98
C LYS A 240 -6.35 -3.83 15.64
N ARG A 241 -6.90 -2.73 15.11
CA ARG A 241 -7.43 -2.66 13.74
C ARG A 241 -6.33 -3.07 12.75
N GLN A 242 -6.71 -3.79 11.70
CA GLN A 242 -5.81 -3.97 10.57
C GLN A 242 -5.53 -2.59 9.97
N PRO A 243 -4.30 -2.32 9.47
CA PRO A 243 -3.86 -0.99 9.05
C PRO A 243 -4.44 -0.56 7.69
N TYR A 244 -5.74 -0.80 7.52
CA TYR A 244 -6.56 -0.47 6.38
C TYR A 244 -7.75 0.39 6.83
N PRO A 245 -8.19 1.34 5.99
CA PRO A 245 -9.42 2.09 6.19
C PRO A 245 -10.66 1.20 6.30
N SER A 246 -11.77 1.76 6.76
CA SER A 246 -13.06 1.06 6.66
C SER A 246 -13.48 0.92 5.20
N SER A 247 -14.25 -0.13 4.92
CA SER A 247 -14.78 -0.42 3.58
C SER A 247 -13.67 -0.46 2.53
N SER A 248 -12.58 -1.18 2.80
CA SER A 248 -11.41 -1.30 1.93
C SER A 248 -11.55 -2.42 0.90
N PHE A 249 -12.14 -3.56 1.29
CA PHE A 249 -12.16 -4.79 0.48
C PHE A 249 -13.56 -5.13 -0.01
N ASP A 250 -13.65 -5.71 -1.20
CA ASP A 250 -14.90 -6.23 -1.77
C ASP A 250 -15.16 -7.69 -1.32
N LEU A 251 -14.09 -8.43 -1.02
CA LEU A 251 -14.09 -9.83 -0.62
C LEU A 251 -13.09 -10.07 0.52
N ILE A 252 -13.51 -10.76 1.59
CA ILE A 252 -12.61 -11.22 2.64
C ILE A 252 -12.70 -12.74 2.74
N HIS A 253 -11.56 -13.40 2.75
CA HIS A 253 -11.47 -14.85 2.76
C HIS A 253 -10.65 -15.33 3.96
N CYS A 254 -11.08 -16.43 4.56
CA CYS A 254 -10.27 -17.23 5.46
C CYS A 254 -10.47 -18.70 5.13
N SER A 255 -9.35 -19.41 4.93
CA SER A 255 -9.33 -20.87 4.85
C SER A 255 -8.50 -21.42 5.98
N ARG A 256 -9.14 -22.01 6.98
CA ARG A 256 -8.50 -22.59 8.17
C ARG A 256 -7.55 -21.60 8.87
N CYS A 257 -7.96 -20.35 9.03
CA CYS A 257 -7.13 -19.32 9.68
C CYS A 257 -7.01 -19.47 11.20
N LEU A 258 -7.74 -20.41 11.82
CA LEU A 258 -7.72 -20.68 13.27
C LEU A 258 -8.08 -19.46 14.13
N ILE A 259 -9.00 -18.63 13.63
CA ILE A 259 -9.53 -17.47 14.32
C ILE A 259 -10.86 -17.86 14.97
N ASP A 260 -10.99 -17.61 16.27
CA ASP A 260 -12.29 -17.65 16.92
C ASP A 260 -13.05 -16.36 16.63
N TRP A 261 -13.89 -16.43 15.59
CA TRP A 261 -14.66 -15.30 15.07
C TRP A 261 -15.67 -14.72 16.04
N THR A 262 -16.08 -15.48 17.05
CA THR A 262 -17.12 -15.12 18.02
C THR A 262 -16.59 -14.78 19.40
N SER A 263 -15.29 -15.02 19.63
CA SER A 263 -14.62 -14.73 20.90
C SER A 263 -14.80 -13.28 21.36
N GLU A 264 -14.97 -13.12 22.68
CA GLU A 264 -14.98 -11.81 23.36
C GLU A 264 -15.92 -10.77 22.72
N GLY A 265 -17.13 -11.18 22.31
CA GLY A 265 -18.09 -10.28 21.69
C GLY A 265 -17.95 -10.13 20.17
N GLY A 266 -17.09 -10.92 19.54
CA GLY A 266 -16.98 -11.00 18.09
C GLY A 266 -16.06 -9.95 17.47
N TYR A 267 -15.07 -9.44 18.19
CA TYR A 267 -14.14 -8.40 17.72
C TYR A 267 -13.56 -8.69 16.32
N SER A 268 -13.17 -9.93 16.05
CA SER A 268 -12.61 -10.30 14.74
C SER A 268 -13.63 -10.16 13.62
N LEU A 269 -14.89 -10.59 13.83
CA LEU A 269 -15.95 -10.44 12.82
C LEU A 269 -16.41 -8.98 12.69
N ILE A 270 -16.39 -8.20 13.77
CA ILE A 270 -16.64 -6.74 13.74
C ILE A 270 -15.55 -6.03 12.92
N GLU A 271 -14.28 -6.44 13.03
CA GLU A 271 -13.21 -5.90 12.20
C GLU A 271 -13.37 -6.27 10.72
N VAL A 272 -13.74 -7.52 10.42
CA VAL A 272 -14.11 -7.91 9.05
C VAL A 272 -15.26 -7.03 8.55
N ASN A 273 -16.28 -6.77 9.38
CA ASN A 273 -17.37 -5.88 9.01
C ASN A 273 -16.92 -4.43 8.79
N ARG A 274 -15.95 -3.91 9.55
CA ARG A 274 -15.37 -2.59 9.30
C ARG A 274 -14.65 -2.55 7.95
N LEU A 275 -13.86 -3.57 7.65
CA LEU A 275 -13.01 -3.66 6.45
C LEU A 275 -13.79 -3.96 5.16
N LEU A 276 -14.87 -4.72 5.25
CA LEU A 276 -15.66 -5.14 4.10
C LEU A 276 -16.57 -4.00 3.61
N ARG A 277 -16.56 -3.74 2.31
CA ARG A 277 -17.47 -2.77 1.68
C ARG A 277 -18.92 -3.24 1.85
N PRO A 278 -19.90 -2.34 2.01
CA PRO A 278 -21.29 -2.77 2.13
C PRO A 278 -21.75 -3.42 0.82
N GLY A 279 -22.32 -4.63 0.90
CA GLY A 279 -22.58 -5.51 -0.24
C GLY A 279 -21.43 -6.45 -0.62
N GLY A 280 -20.27 -6.35 0.04
CA GLY A 280 -19.13 -7.27 -0.12
C GLY A 280 -19.35 -8.62 0.56
N TYR A 281 -18.47 -9.56 0.27
CA TYR A 281 -18.61 -10.96 0.68
C TYR A 281 -17.54 -11.39 1.69
N TRP A 282 -17.94 -12.26 2.62
CA TRP A 282 -17.02 -12.99 3.48
C TRP A 282 -17.12 -14.49 3.21
N VAL A 283 -15.99 -15.14 2.97
CA VAL A 283 -15.88 -16.58 2.69
C VAL A 283 -15.07 -17.24 3.80
N LEU A 284 -15.68 -18.22 4.47
CA LEU A 284 -15.03 -19.01 5.51
C LEU A 284 -14.97 -20.47 5.09
N SER A 285 -13.79 -21.08 5.21
CA SER A 285 -13.54 -22.49 4.88
C SER A 285 -12.77 -23.23 5.97
N GLY A 286 -13.02 -24.53 6.07
CA GLY A 286 -12.48 -25.39 7.11
C GLY A 286 -13.24 -25.26 8.43
N PRO A 287 -12.88 -26.07 9.46
CA PRO A 287 -13.64 -26.11 10.70
C PRO A 287 -13.89 -24.71 11.29
N PRO A 288 -15.14 -24.39 11.69
CA PRO A 288 -16.25 -25.33 11.87
C PRO A 288 -17.08 -25.63 10.61
N VAL A 289 -16.78 -25.04 9.45
CA VAL A 289 -17.51 -25.28 8.19
C VAL A 289 -17.33 -26.72 7.73
N ASN A 290 -18.46 -27.42 7.57
CA ASN A 290 -18.58 -28.80 7.09
C ASN A 290 -17.53 -29.79 7.67
N TRP A 291 -17.19 -29.62 8.95
CA TRP A 291 -16.10 -30.35 9.62
C TRP A 291 -16.29 -31.88 9.58
N GLN A 292 -17.55 -32.35 9.55
CA GLN A 292 -17.93 -33.76 9.54
C GLN A 292 -17.42 -34.49 8.29
N LYS A 293 -17.52 -33.85 7.13
CA LYS A 293 -17.18 -34.45 5.84
C LYS A 293 -15.67 -34.56 5.63
N TYR A 294 -14.92 -33.56 6.10
CA TYR A 294 -13.48 -33.47 5.86
C TYR A 294 -12.62 -34.10 6.97
N GLY A 295 -13.25 -34.68 8.00
CA GLY A 295 -12.70 -35.78 8.79
C GLY A 295 -11.23 -35.65 9.20
N LEU A 296 -10.78 -34.45 9.57
CA LEU A 296 -9.39 -34.21 9.96
C LEU A 296 -9.11 -35.04 11.22
N GLU A 297 -8.45 -36.20 11.08
CA GLU A 297 -8.36 -37.24 12.13
C GLU A 297 -7.82 -36.72 13.47
N ALA A 298 -7.03 -35.64 13.44
CA ALA A 298 -6.56 -34.92 14.62
C ALA A 298 -7.65 -34.25 15.47
N TRP A 299 -8.91 -34.19 15.01
CA TRP A 299 -10.00 -33.42 15.62
C TRP A 299 -11.25 -34.25 15.93
N ARG A 300 -11.14 -35.58 15.93
CA ARG A 300 -12.26 -36.50 16.29
C ARG A 300 -12.78 -36.34 17.73
N GLY A 301 -12.16 -35.47 18.55
CA GLY A 301 -12.50 -35.26 19.97
C GLY A 301 -13.67 -34.30 20.26
N ASP A 302 -13.91 -33.26 19.44
CA ASP A 302 -14.73 -32.10 19.86
C ASP A 302 -15.86 -31.73 18.88
N ASN A 303 -16.63 -32.73 18.44
CA ASN A 303 -17.79 -32.56 17.55
C ASN A 303 -18.81 -31.50 18.04
N VAL A 304 -18.96 -31.39 19.37
CA VAL A 304 -19.87 -30.44 20.02
C VAL A 304 -19.34 -29.01 19.93
N GLU A 305 -18.02 -28.81 20.00
CA GLU A 305 -17.40 -27.49 19.99
C GLU A 305 -17.47 -26.85 18.60
N PHE A 306 -17.21 -27.61 17.54
CA PHE A 306 -17.35 -27.09 16.17
C PHE A 306 -18.79 -26.72 15.84
N ASN A 307 -19.77 -27.55 16.24
CA ASN A 307 -21.17 -27.22 16.02
C ASN A 307 -21.57 -25.95 16.79
N LYS A 308 -21.14 -25.82 18.05
CA LYS A 308 -21.35 -24.59 18.84
C LYS A 308 -20.71 -23.37 18.19
N SER A 309 -19.48 -23.51 17.67
CA SER A 309 -18.78 -22.43 16.98
C SER A 309 -19.51 -22.00 15.70
N MET A 310 -19.96 -22.95 14.86
CA MET A 310 -20.73 -22.60 13.66
C MET A 310 -22.03 -21.88 14.00
N VAL A 311 -22.81 -22.40 14.97
CA VAL A 311 -24.06 -21.78 15.42
C VAL A 311 -23.81 -20.37 15.95
N ALA A 312 -22.73 -20.17 16.72
CA ALA A 312 -22.37 -18.85 17.22
C ALA A 312 -21.97 -17.88 16.11
N ILE A 313 -21.27 -18.35 15.07
CA ILE A 313 -20.91 -17.53 13.89
C ILE A 313 -22.18 -17.12 13.14
N GLU A 314 -23.09 -18.06 12.89
CA GLU A 314 -24.37 -17.79 12.21
C GLU A 314 -25.24 -16.81 13.00
N ASP A 315 -25.36 -16.98 14.31
CA ASP A 315 -26.07 -16.06 15.20
C ASP A 315 -25.47 -14.66 15.19
N LEU A 316 -24.15 -14.55 15.34
CA LEU A 316 -23.47 -13.25 15.32
C LEU A 316 -23.61 -12.57 13.96
N ALA A 317 -23.42 -13.29 12.85
CA ALA A 317 -23.61 -12.77 11.50
C ALA A 317 -25.06 -12.27 11.29
N ALA A 318 -26.06 -13.02 11.77
CA ALA A 318 -27.46 -12.61 11.70
C ALA A 318 -27.73 -11.33 12.52
N ARG A 319 -27.20 -11.21 13.74
CA ARG A 319 -27.30 -9.97 14.57
C ARG A 319 -26.56 -8.77 13.96
N MET A 320 -25.56 -9.04 13.12
CA MET A 320 -24.85 -8.07 12.29
C MET A 320 -25.56 -7.80 10.95
N CYS A 321 -26.77 -8.34 10.74
CA CYS A 321 -27.57 -8.17 9.51
C CYS A 321 -26.94 -8.76 8.24
N TRP A 322 -26.06 -9.75 8.37
CA TRP A 322 -25.43 -10.38 7.21
C TRP A 322 -26.36 -11.39 6.56
N GLU A 323 -26.45 -11.35 5.24
CA GLU A 323 -27.19 -12.30 4.41
C GLU A 323 -26.38 -13.59 4.26
N VAL A 324 -27.02 -14.76 4.36
CA VAL A 324 -26.36 -16.02 4.03
C VAL A 324 -26.48 -16.25 2.53
N VAL A 325 -25.36 -16.26 1.80
CA VAL A 325 -25.31 -16.46 0.35
C VAL A 325 -25.17 -17.94 0.01
N ALA A 326 -24.37 -18.67 0.79
CA ALA A 326 -24.21 -20.11 0.65
C ALA A 326 -23.94 -20.74 2.02
N LYS A 327 -24.71 -21.77 2.36
CA LYS A 327 -24.47 -22.53 3.59
C LYS A 327 -23.41 -23.60 3.38
N ALA A 328 -22.75 -23.99 4.46
CA ALA A 328 -21.76 -25.07 4.46
C ALA A 328 -22.29 -26.38 3.84
N ALA A 329 -23.57 -26.69 4.05
CA ALA A 329 -24.21 -27.89 3.49
C ALA A 329 -24.42 -27.83 1.96
N GLU A 330 -24.52 -26.62 1.39
CA GLU A 330 -24.79 -26.40 -0.05
C GLU A 330 -23.49 -26.22 -0.83
N ALA A 331 -22.58 -25.41 -0.29
CA ALA A 331 -21.31 -25.04 -0.91
C ALA A 331 -20.15 -25.98 -0.57
N ASP A 332 -20.42 -26.97 0.29
CA ASP A 332 -19.53 -28.08 0.66
C ASP A 332 -18.24 -27.67 1.41
N LEU A 333 -17.34 -26.91 0.76
CA LEU A 333 -16.03 -26.52 1.30
C LEU A 333 -16.06 -25.21 2.10
N TYR A 334 -17.03 -24.34 1.82
CA TYR A 334 -17.12 -22.98 2.37
C TYR A 334 -18.54 -22.63 2.80
N ALA A 335 -18.64 -21.63 3.66
CA ALA A 335 -19.84 -20.83 3.88
C ALA A 335 -19.58 -19.38 3.46
N ILE A 336 -20.59 -18.73 2.90
CA ILE A 336 -20.47 -17.39 2.30
C ILE A 336 -21.55 -16.48 2.85
N TRP A 337 -21.13 -15.30 3.31
CA TRP A 337 -22.02 -14.25 3.80
C TRP A 337 -21.88 -12.95 3.03
N ARG A 338 -23.03 -12.32 2.88
CA ARG A 338 -23.38 -10.97 2.45
C ARG A 338 -23.29 -9.86 3.50
N LYS A 339 -22.34 -8.92 3.50
CA LYS A 339 -22.51 -7.70 4.33
C LYS A 339 -23.70 -6.88 3.80
N PRO A 340 -24.61 -6.36 4.66
CA PRO A 340 -25.74 -5.56 4.22
C PRO A 340 -25.27 -4.36 3.43
N ARG A 341 -26.04 -3.99 2.40
CA ARG A 341 -25.70 -2.85 1.57
C ARG A 341 -26.06 -1.53 2.24
N THR A 342 -27.17 -1.49 2.98
CA THR A 342 -27.64 -0.29 3.68
C THR A 342 -27.81 -0.55 5.18
N GLY A 343 -27.87 0.53 5.96
CA GLY A 343 -28.11 0.52 7.40
C GLY A 343 -29.56 0.29 7.79
N LYS A 344 -30.48 0.01 6.84
CA LYS A 344 -31.90 -0.22 7.13
C LYS A 344 -32.08 -1.31 8.19
N CYS A 345 -31.43 -2.46 8.01
CA CYS A 345 -31.52 -3.54 9.00
C CYS A 345 -30.95 -3.13 10.35
N TYR A 346 -29.87 -2.33 10.41
CA TYR A 346 -29.31 -1.85 11.69
C TYR A 346 -30.30 -1.02 12.49
N ALA A 347 -31.09 -0.19 11.82
CA ALA A 347 -32.12 0.65 12.42
C ALA A 347 -33.36 -0.14 12.90
N GLU A 348 -33.61 -1.30 12.31
CA GLU A 348 -34.74 -2.18 12.64
C GLU A 348 -34.39 -3.21 13.74
N ARG A 349 -33.14 -3.26 14.21
CA ARG A 349 -32.72 -4.19 15.26
C ARG A 349 -33.39 -3.86 16.58
N THR A 350 -33.72 -4.90 17.35
CA THR A 350 -34.22 -4.76 18.71
C THR A 350 -33.22 -4.01 19.58
N GLU A 351 -33.71 -3.12 20.44
CA GLU A 351 -32.89 -2.38 21.40
C GLU A 351 -32.05 -3.34 22.27
N GLY A 352 -30.79 -3.00 22.52
CA GLY A 352 -29.85 -3.85 23.27
C GLY A 352 -29.17 -4.97 22.46
N THR A 353 -29.48 -5.13 21.16
CA THR A 353 -28.81 -6.10 20.29
C THR A 353 -27.30 -5.87 20.26
N GLN A 354 -26.53 -6.91 20.58
CA GLN A 354 -25.08 -6.90 20.46
C GLN A 354 -24.64 -7.39 19.07
N PRO A 355 -23.52 -6.89 18.51
CA PRO A 355 -22.84 -5.66 18.90
C PRO A 355 -23.71 -4.41 18.58
N PRO A 356 -23.63 -3.34 19.38
CA PRO A 356 -24.36 -2.09 19.13
C PRO A 356 -23.84 -1.39 17.86
N VAL A 357 -24.59 -0.43 17.33
CA VAL A 357 -24.05 0.52 16.34
C VAL A 357 -23.28 1.60 17.09
N CYS A 358 -22.13 2.03 16.56
CA CYS A 358 -21.31 3.06 17.22
C CYS A 358 -22.07 4.40 17.34
N GLU A 359 -22.19 4.94 18.57
CA GLU A 359 -22.87 6.23 18.85
C GLU A 359 -22.04 7.46 18.47
N LYS A 360 -20.72 7.39 18.65
CA LYS A 360 -19.74 8.41 18.26
C LYS A 360 -18.77 7.78 17.30
N THR A 361 -18.70 8.28 16.08
CA THR A 361 -17.72 7.80 15.10
C THR A 361 -16.36 8.36 15.47
N ASN A 362 -15.58 7.63 16.27
CA ASN A 362 -14.13 7.67 16.09
C ASN A 362 -13.87 7.47 14.59
N ASP A 363 -12.90 8.17 14.01
CA ASP A 363 -12.59 8.03 12.59
C ASP A 363 -12.44 6.54 12.24
N VAL A 364 -13.39 6.03 11.47
CA VAL A 364 -13.50 4.60 11.14
C VAL A 364 -12.43 4.18 10.13
N ASP A 365 -11.83 5.17 9.44
CA ASP A 365 -10.72 4.95 8.53
C ASP A 365 -9.36 5.02 9.22
N GLN A 366 -9.26 5.64 10.40
CA GLN A 366 -8.04 5.60 11.19
C GLN A 366 -7.82 4.18 11.74
N ALA A 367 -6.65 3.62 11.47
CA ALA A 367 -6.35 2.24 11.85
C ALA A 367 -4.93 2.01 12.39
N TRP A 368 -3.99 2.94 12.18
CA TRP A 368 -2.62 2.77 12.66
C TRP A 368 -2.56 2.80 14.19
N TYR A 369 -2.13 1.68 14.80
CA TYR A 369 -2.14 1.43 16.25
C TYR A 369 -3.48 1.64 16.98
N VAL A 370 -4.61 1.72 16.26
CA VAL A 370 -5.94 1.88 16.87
C VAL A 370 -6.46 0.55 17.39
N THR A 371 -6.95 0.52 18.63
CA THR A 371 -7.55 -0.69 19.24
C THR A 371 -8.88 -1.04 18.56
N LEU A 372 -9.20 -2.34 18.48
CA LEU A 372 -10.48 -2.80 17.96
C LEU A 372 -11.66 -2.24 18.76
N THR A 373 -12.73 -1.92 18.06
CA THR A 373 -14.01 -1.46 18.63
C THR A 373 -15.00 -2.61 18.72
N ASP A 374 -15.89 -2.55 19.70
CA ASP A 374 -16.95 -3.53 19.99
C ASP A 374 -18.32 -3.15 19.40
N CYS A 375 -18.34 -2.15 18.52
CA CYS A 375 -19.55 -1.65 17.85
C CYS A 375 -19.41 -1.71 16.31
N LEU A 376 -20.56 -1.80 15.63
CA LEU A 376 -20.65 -1.76 14.18
C LEU A 376 -20.54 -0.32 13.67
N PRO A 377 -19.66 -0.04 12.69
CA PRO A 377 -19.67 1.24 11.99
C PRO A 377 -21.03 1.48 11.32
N PRO A 378 -21.59 2.70 11.39
CA PRO A 378 -22.86 3.02 10.76
C PRO A 378 -22.79 2.82 9.24
N LEU A 379 -23.91 2.40 8.65
CA LEU A 379 -24.09 2.28 7.21
C LEU A 379 -25.13 3.30 6.72
N PRO A 380 -25.00 3.84 5.50
CA PRO A 380 -26.01 4.72 4.90
C PRO A 380 -27.38 4.04 4.82
N LEU A 381 -28.47 4.77 5.11
CA LEU A 381 -29.83 4.20 5.20
C LEU A 381 -30.38 3.73 3.85
N THR A 382 -30.04 4.42 2.76
CA THR A 382 -30.45 4.10 1.39
C THR A 382 -29.24 3.98 0.47
N GLU A 383 -29.40 3.37 -0.70
CA GLU A 383 -28.32 3.29 -1.69
C GLU A 383 -28.01 4.67 -2.30
N GLU A 384 -29.02 5.54 -2.39
CA GLU A 384 -28.91 6.92 -2.87
C GLU A 384 -28.13 7.80 -1.88
N SER A 385 -28.32 7.60 -0.57
CA SER A 385 -27.55 8.29 0.49
C SER A 385 -26.06 7.92 0.48
N ARG A 386 -25.65 6.93 -0.32
CA ARG A 386 -24.23 6.64 -0.59
C ARG A 386 -23.66 7.59 -1.64
N GLN A 387 -24.49 8.09 -2.55
CA GLN A 387 -24.07 8.98 -3.64
C GLN A 387 -23.94 10.44 -3.18
N GLU A 388 -24.75 10.86 -2.21
CA GLU A 388 -24.72 12.22 -1.65
C GLU A 388 -23.59 12.39 -0.62
N GLY A 389 -22.35 12.51 -1.12
CA GLY A 389 -21.33 13.24 -0.39
C GLY A 389 -21.63 14.74 -0.51
N GLU A 390 -22.47 15.25 0.39
CA GLU A 390 -22.86 16.66 0.61
C GLU A 390 -22.61 17.62 -0.57
N GLY A 391 -23.61 17.72 -1.45
CA GLY A 391 -23.79 18.95 -2.24
C GLY A 391 -24.13 20.12 -1.31
N GLU A 392 -23.71 21.33 -1.70
CA GLU A 392 -23.90 22.62 -1.02
C GLU A 392 -25.21 22.72 -0.21
N GLY A 393 -25.16 22.43 1.10
CA GLY A 393 -26.41 22.26 1.86
C GLY A 393 -26.29 22.20 3.38
N GLY A 394 -25.52 23.09 4.01
CA GLY A 394 -25.57 23.35 5.47
C GLY A 394 -25.13 22.20 6.39
N PRO A 395 -24.95 22.45 7.71
CA PRO A 395 -24.47 21.44 8.64
C PRO A 395 -25.57 20.42 8.93
N SER A 396 -25.48 19.23 8.31
CA SER A 396 -26.30 18.07 8.65
C SER A 396 -25.93 17.58 10.05
N SER A 397 -26.95 17.36 10.89
CA SER A 397 -26.86 16.78 12.24
C SER A 397 -26.70 15.26 12.25
N SER A 398 -26.38 14.66 11.10
CA SER A 398 -26.20 13.21 10.94
C SER A 398 -24.73 12.85 11.19
N PRO A 399 -24.42 11.75 11.93
CA PRO A 399 -23.04 11.32 12.09
C PRO A 399 -22.44 11.03 10.70
N PRO A 400 -21.16 11.35 10.46
CA PRO A 400 -20.54 11.18 9.15
C PRO A 400 -20.62 9.71 8.74
N SER A 401 -21.61 9.39 7.91
CA SER A 401 -21.74 8.06 7.34
C SER A 401 -20.53 7.81 6.44
N ILE A 402 -20.07 6.56 6.36
CA ILE A 402 -18.96 6.18 5.49
C ILE A 402 -19.38 6.51 4.04
N ALA A 403 -18.95 7.66 3.52
CA ALA A 403 -19.25 8.14 2.16
C ALA A 403 -18.47 7.35 1.09
N VAL A 404 -18.48 6.02 1.21
CA VAL A 404 -18.12 5.13 0.11
C VAL A 404 -19.34 5.07 -0.79
N GLY A 405 -19.40 6.03 -1.70
CA GLY A 405 -20.37 6.01 -2.79
C GLY A 405 -20.21 4.79 -3.68
N LYS A 406 -21.09 4.70 -4.68
CA LYS A 406 -21.02 3.62 -5.67
C LYS A 406 -19.71 3.77 -6.47
N LEU A 407 -18.84 2.78 -6.35
CA LEU A 407 -17.59 2.74 -7.10
C LEU A 407 -17.82 2.28 -8.55
N PRO A 408 -17.11 2.84 -9.53
CA PRO A 408 -17.08 2.32 -10.90
C PRO A 408 -16.57 0.87 -10.96
N LYS A 409 -16.69 0.23 -12.11
CA LYS A 409 -16.08 -1.10 -12.31
C LYS A 409 -14.60 -0.95 -12.60
N TRP A 410 -13.84 -2.04 -12.43
CA TRP A 410 -12.45 -2.06 -12.87
C TRP A 410 -12.38 -2.12 -14.41
N PRO A 411 -11.50 -1.36 -15.10
CA PRO A 411 -10.42 -0.50 -14.57
C PRO A 411 -10.78 0.97 -14.33
N GLU A 412 -12.02 1.40 -14.60
CA GLU A 412 -12.45 2.81 -14.45
C GLU A 412 -12.21 3.37 -13.04
N ARG A 413 -12.25 2.51 -11.99
CA ARG A 413 -11.89 2.90 -10.61
C ARG A 413 -10.55 3.63 -10.52
N ILE A 414 -9.58 3.34 -11.39
CA ILE A 414 -8.25 3.95 -11.32
C ILE A 414 -8.28 5.48 -11.49
N ASN A 415 -9.25 5.99 -12.24
CA ASN A 415 -9.43 7.42 -12.52
C ASN A 415 -10.59 8.02 -11.71
N PHE A 416 -11.15 7.29 -10.76
CA PHE A 416 -12.31 7.72 -10.00
C PHE A 416 -11.95 8.73 -8.91
N THR A 417 -12.59 9.89 -8.94
CA THR A 417 -12.55 10.89 -7.86
C THR A 417 -13.57 10.50 -6.79
N SER A 418 -13.10 9.79 -5.75
CA SER A 418 -13.97 9.35 -4.64
C SER A 418 -14.52 10.54 -3.83
N PRO A 419 -15.79 10.53 -3.39
CA PRO A 419 -16.31 11.50 -2.42
C PRO A 419 -15.49 11.60 -1.13
N ARG A 420 -14.83 10.50 -0.73
CA ARG A 420 -13.90 10.50 0.40
C ARG A 420 -12.75 11.49 0.21
N LEU A 421 -12.34 11.80 -1.01
CA LEU A 421 -11.30 12.80 -1.27
C LEU A 421 -11.64 14.14 -0.63
N PHE A 422 -12.84 14.67 -0.89
CA PHE A 422 -13.26 15.99 -0.38
C PHE A 422 -13.42 15.99 1.15
N SER A 423 -13.84 14.86 1.74
CA SER A 423 -13.89 14.71 3.20
C SER A 423 -12.51 14.69 3.86
N ARG A 424 -11.50 14.15 3.17
CA ARG A 424 -10.13 13.97 3.68
C ARG A 424 -9.24 15.16 3.35
N GLN A 425 -9.58 15.88 2.29
CA GLN A 425 -8.89 17.06 1.82
C GLN A 425 -9.91 18.05 1.25
N PRO A 426 -10.52 18.90 2.09
CA PRO A 426 -11.55 19.86 1.67
C PRO A 426 -11.07 20.86 0.62
N SER A 427 -9.76 21.08 0.50
CA SER A 427 -9.14 21.95 -0.51
C SER A 427 -8.85 21.26 -1.84
N ALA A 428 -9.09 19.94 -1.96
CA ALA A 428 -8.83 19.20 -3.19
C ALA A 428 -9.79 19.64 -4.30
N ASN A 429 -9.25 19.80 -5.51
CA ASN A 429 -10.06 20.06 -6.70
C ASN A 429 -10.58 18.73 -7.29
N ALA A 430 -11.65 18.80 -8.10
CA ALA A 430 -12.26 17.62 -8.73
C ALA A 430 -11.30 16.89 -9.69
N ASP A 431 -10.33 17.60 -10.25
CA ASP A 431 -9.32 17.08 -11.18
C ASP A 431 -8.07 16.51 -10.49
N ALA A 432 -8.04 16.47 -9.15
CA ALA A 432 -6.81 16.19 -8.41
C ALA A 432 -6.27 14.79 -8.73
N ILE A 433 -7.16 13.80 -8.87
CA ILE A 433 -6.80 12.43 -9.26
C ILE A 433 -6.27 12.38 -10.71
N HIS A 434 -6.89 13.12 -11.63
CA HIS A 434 -6.46 13.16 -13.03
C HIS A 434 -5.08 13.83 -13.17
N LEU A 435 -4.86 14.94 -12.47
CA LEU A 435 -3.58 15.64 -12.48
C LEU A 435 -2.46 14.79 -11.83
N ASP A 436 -2.75 14.13 -10.71
CA ASP A 436 -1.82 13.19 -10.07
C ASP A 436 -1.46 12.04 -11.02
N ASN A 437 -2.45 11.42 -11.67
CA ASN A 437 -2.22 10.36 -12.66
C ASN A 437 -1.34 10.83 -13.81
N PHE A 438 -1.64 11.99 -14.39
CA PHE A 438 -0.85 12.55 -15.49
C PHE A 438 0.61 12.80 -15.09
N ARG A 439 0.82 13.37 -13.91
CA ARG A 439 2.16 13.58 -13.35
C ARG A 439 2.92 12.26 -13.22
N TRP A 440 2.30 11.26 -12.61
CA TRP A 440 2.97 9.97 -12.38
C TRP A 440 3.18 9.15 -13.64
N GLN A 441 2.31 9.27 -14.64
CA GLN A 441 2.54 8.67 -15.96
C GLN A 441 3.82 9.22 -16.60
N ARG A 442 4.03 10.54 -16.58
CA ARG A 442 5.28 11.17 -17.06
C ARG A 442 6.49 10.71 -16.25
N ALA A 443 6.40 10.72 -14.92
CA ALA A 443 7.49 10.30 -14.05
C ALA A 443 7.86 8.82 -14.25
N VAL A 444 6.89 7.91 -14.31
CA VAL A 444 7.14 6.48 -14.54
C VAL A 444 7.75 6.22 -15.91
N ALA A 445 7.28 6.91 -16.96
CA ALA A 445 7.89 6.82 -18.29
C ALA A 445 9.37 7.23 -18.26
N HIS A 446 9.70 8.29 -17.53
CA HIS A 446 11.08 8.71 -17.31
C HIS A 446 11.89 7.70 -16.48
N TYR A 447 11.33 7.16 -15.39
CA TYR A 447 11.99 6.15 -14.55
C TYR A 447 12.36 4.88 -15.34
N ARG A 448 11.51 4.46 -16.28
CA ARG A 448 11.81 3.32 -17.16
C ARG A 448 13.08 3.55 -17.99
N ARG A 449 13.36 4.79 -18.43
CA ARG A 449 14.62 5.13 -19.12
C ARG A 449 15.83 5.04 -18.18
N LEU A 450 15.65 5.41 -16.91
CA LEU A 450 16.73 5.41 -15.92
C LEU A 450 17.06 4.03 -15.34
N VAL A 451 16.10 3.10 -15.36
CA VAL A 451 16.20 1.78 -14.74
C VAL A 451 15.92 0.68 -15.77
N PRO A 452 16.96 0.11 -16.41
CA PRO A 452 16.79 -0.91 -17.47
C PRO A 452 15.99 -2.15 -17.03
N ALA A 453 16.02 -2.50 -15.74
CA ALA A 453 15.25 -3.62 -15.20
C ALA A 453 13.72 -3.42 -15.31
N LEU A 454 13.24 -2.17 -15.32
CA LEU A 454 11.83 -1.85 -15.56
C LEU A 454 11.42 -2.09 -17.01
N ILE A 455 12.31 -1.78 -17.96
CA ILE A 455 12.10 -2.06 -19.40
C ILE A 455 12.05 -3.57 -19.64
N ALA A 456 12.99 -4.30 -19.04
CA ALA A 456 13.08 -5.75 -19.17
C ALA A 456 12.03 -6.53 -18.36
N ASN A 457 11.07 -5.83 -17.71
CA ASN A 457 10.04 -6.42 -16.84
C ASN A 457 10.60 -7.41 -15.82
N LYS A 458 11.78 -7.09 -15.26
CA LYS A 458 12.46 -7.97 -14.29
C LYS A 458 11.89 -7.86 -12.88
N PHE A 459 11.16 -6.79 -12.59
CA PHE A 459 10.65 -6.49 -11.24
C PHE A 459 9.15 -6.76 -11.14
N ARG A 460 8.70 -7.10 -9.92
CA ARG A 460 7.30 -7.46 -9.62
C ARG A 460 6.78 -6.74 -8.37
N ASN A 461 7.53 -6.76 -7.28
CA ASN A 461 7.10 -6.25 -5.96
C ASN A 461 7.56 -4.80 -5.79
N PHE A 462 6.64 -3.85 -5.88
CA PHE A 462 6.95 -2.43 -5.75
C PHE A 462 6.35 -1.90 -4.45
N MET A 463 6.98 -0.86 -3.92
CA MET A 463 6.47 -0.11 -2.77
C MET A 463 6.59 1.37 -3.06
N ASP A 464 5.49 2.09 -2.88
CA ASP A 464 5.49 3.54 -2.83
C ASP A 464 5.45 3.96 -1.38
N MET A 465 6.57 4.50 -0.89
CA MET A 465 6.77 4.80 0.51
C MET A 465 5.97 6.02 0.98
N ASN A 466 5.52 6.85 0.05
CA ASN A 466 4.67 8.01 0.31
C ASN A 466 3.69 8.20 -0.86
N ALA A 467 2.60 7.43 -0.83
CA ALA A 467 1.78 7.19 -2.01
C ALA A 467 0.92 8.37 -2.49
N GLY A 468 0.73 9.41 -1.66
CA GLY A 468 -0.24 10.47 -1.98
C GLY A 468 -1.60 9.86 -2.32
N TYR A 469 -2.14 10.09 -3.52
CA TYR A 469 -3.40 9.48 -3.95
C TYR A 469 -3.26 8.08 -4.58
N GLY A 470 -2.04 7.54 -4.70
CA GLY A 470 -1.75 6.27 -5.37
C GLY A 470 -1.45 6.41 -6.86
N GLY A 471 -1.13 7.60 -7.35
CA GLY A 471 -0.87 7.83 -8.78
C GLY A 471 0.34 7.09 -9.35
N PHE A 472 1.38 6.82 -8.55
CA PHE A 472 2.49 5.97 -8.98
C PHE A 472 2.03 4.55 -9.32
N ALA A 473 1.21 3.95 -8.46
CA ALA A 473 0.61 2.64 -8.71
C ALA A 473 -0.36 2.66 -9.89
N ALA A 474 -1.12 3.75 -10.05
CA ALA A 474 -1.96 3.96 -11.22
C ALA A 474 -1.14 4.03 -12.51
N ALA A 475 -0.04 4.76 -12.56
CA ALA A 475 0.83 4.79 -13.74
C ALA A 475 1.45 3.41 -14.08
N LEU A 476 1.37 2.44 -13.16
CA LEU A 476 1.92 1.10 -13.31
C LEU A 476 0.85 0.00 -13.51
N PHE A 477 -0.45 0.33 -13.55
CA PHE A 477 -1.52 -0.69 -13.49
C PHE A 477 -1.51 -1.67 -14.70
N GLU A 478 -0.99 -1.25 -15.85
CA GLU A 478 -0.88 -2.08 -17.08
C GLU A 478 0.34 -3.01 -17.07
N TYR A 479 1.27 -2.80 -16.15
CA TYR A 479 2.46 -3.64 -16.03
C TYR A 479 2.19 -4.81 -15.08
N PRO A 480 2.90 -5.95 -15.24
CA PRO A 480 2.74 -7.10 -14.37
C PRO A 480 3.42 -6.87 -13.01
N VAL A 481 3.18 -5.73 -12.36
CA VAL A 481 3.70 -5.35 -11.04
C VAL A 481 2.54 -5.15 -10.07
N TRP A 482 2.83 -5.15 -8.78
CA TRP A 482 1.90 -4.68 -7.76
C TRP A 482 2.62 -3.71 -6.85
N VAL A 483 1.88 -2.72 -6.34
CA VAL A 483 2.45 -1.65 -5.51
C VAL A 483 1.81 -1.71 -4.13
N MET A 484 2.65 -1.82 -3.10
CA MET A 484 2.25 -1.47 -1.74
C MET A 484 2.26 0.05 -1.60
N ASN A 485 1.09 0.67 -1.51
CA ASN A 485 0.97 2.11 -1.35
C ASN A 485 0.97 2.48 0.14
N CYS A 486 2.03 3.12 0.63
CA CYS A 486 2.15 3.51 2.03
C CYS A 486 1.71 4.96 2.24
N VAL A 487 0.83 5.18 3.22
CA VAL A 487 0.49 6.53 3.72
C VAL A 487 1.17 6.75 5.06
N MET A 488 2.03 7.78 5.12
CA MET A 488 2.91 8.01 6.26
C MET A 488 2.14 8.48 7.50
N THR A 489 2.48 7.91 8.66
CA THR A 489 1.93 8.28 9.97
C THR A 489 3.01 8.80 10.91
N ASP A 490 2.63 9.63 11.87
CA ASP A 490 3.53 10.09 12.93
C ASP A 490 3.64 9.07 14.07
N LYS A 491 4.85 8.85 14.55
CA LYS A 491 5.13 7.92 15.65
C LYS A 491 4.40 8.27 16.94
N LYS A 492 4.30 9.57 17.27
CA LYS A 492 3.82 10.06 18.57
C LYS A 492 2.31 10.20 18.57
N THR A 493 1.73 10.74 17.50
CA THR A 493 0.28 10.95 17.44
C THR A 493 -0.47 9.75 16.84
N HIS A 494 0.22 8.89 16.09
CA HIS A 494 -0.39 7.83 15.27
C HIS A 494 -1.37 8.33 14.19
N ASP A 495 -1.41 9.64 13.95
CA ASP A 495 -2.15 10.26 12.86
C ASP A 495 -1.30 10.30 11.59
N THR A 496 -1.94 10.52 10.44
CA THR A 496 -1.22 10.70 9.18
C THR A 496 -0.37 11.98 9.21
N MET A 497 0.83 11.91 8.64
CA MET A 497 1.73 13.06 8.57
C MET A 497 1.22 14.17 7.62
N MET A 498 0.37 13.78 6.67
CA MET A 498 -0.31 14.60 5.69
C MET A 498 -1.80 14.22 5.68
N GLU A 499 -2.55 14.57 4.64
CA GLU A 499 -3.94 14.13 4.48
C GLU A 499 -4.04 12.60 4.44
N ASN A 500 -5.08 12.06 5.11
CA ASN A 500 -5.33 10.63 5.10
C ASN A 500 -5.92 10.18 3.76
N THR A 501 -5.06 9.91 2.79
CA THR A 501 -5.42 9.51 1.43
C THR A 501 -5.64 8.02 1.24
N LEU A 502 -5.33 7.18 2.25
CA LEU A 502 -5.45 5.73 2.12
C LEU A 502 -6.88 5.26 1.75
N PRO A 503 -7.96 5.84 2.29
CA PRO A 503 -9.32 5.50 1.84
C PRO A 503 -9.54 5.75 0.35
N VAL A 504 -8.96 6.83 -0.20
CA VAL A 504 -9.03 7.17 -1.62
C VAL A 504 -8.27 6.16 -2.47
N ILE A 505 -7.08 5.72 -2.03
CA ILE A 505 -6.31 4.66 -2.70
C ILE A 505 -7.13 3.37 -2.82
N PHE A 506 -7.82 2.95 -1.75
CA PHE A 506 -8.67 1.77 -1.78
C PHE A 506 -9.91 1.93 -2.67
N ASP A 507 -10.53 3.11 -2.71
CA ASP A 507 -11.66 3.39 -3.60
C ASP A 507 -11.28 3.34 -5.08
N ARG A 508 -10.02 3.64 -5.39
CA ARG A 508 -9.44 3.51 -6.74
C ARG A 508 -9.12 2.05 -7.14
N GLY A 509 -9.36 1.08 -6.26
CA GLY A 509 -9.07 -0.34 -6.54
C GLY A 509 -7.58 -0.69 -6.43
N LEU A 510 -6.84 0.05 -5.59
CA LEU A 510 -5.43 -0.18 -5.26
C LEU A 510 -5.30 -0.65 -3.80
N VAL A 511 -4.21 -1.33 -3.46
CA VAL A 511 -3.91 -1.78 -2.10
C VAL A 511 -2.86 -0.89 -1.44
N GLY A 512 -2.96 -0.71 -0.12
CA GLY A 512 -1.99 0.07 0.64
C GLY A 512 -2.07 -0.20 2.13
N THR A 513 -1.25 0.50 2.90
CA THR A 513 -1.23 0.43 4.37
C THR A 513 -0.80 1.77 4.95
N TYR A 514 -1.21 2.02 6.20
CA TYR A 514 -0.55 3.02 7.02
C TYR A 514 0.84 2.53 7.44
N HIS A 515 1.81 3.43 7.55
CA HIS A 515 3.12 3.11 8.08
C HIS A 515 3.89 4.34 8.57
N ASP A 516 4.73 4.16 9.59
CA ASP A 516 5.76 5.10 9.99
C ASP A 516 7.14 4.50 9.73
N TRP A 517 7.93 5.13 8.85
CA TRP A 517 9.27 4.72 8.48
C TRP A 517 10.32 4.90 9.60
N CYS A 518 9.95 5.46 10.75
CA CYS A 518 10.76 5.39 11.98
C CYS A 518 10.65 4.05 12.72
N GLU A 519 9.84 3.13 12.20
CA GLU A 519 9.68 1.77 12.67
C GLU A 519 9.87 0.79 11.51
N ALA A 520 10.25 -0.45 11.82
CA ALA A 520 10.38 -1.47 10.78
C ALA A 520 9.03 -1.84 10.18
N PHE A 521 8.95 -2.05 8.87
CA PHE A 521 7.74 -2.48 8.16
C PHE A 521 7.41 -3.95 8.47
N SER A 522 6.13 -4.30 8.57
CA SER A 522 5.66 -5.67 8.89
C SER A 522 5.81 -6.63 7.69
N THR A 523 7.05 -6.87 7.30
CA THR A 523 7.46 -7.74 6.18
C THR A 523 8.79 -8.41 6.44
N TYR A 524 9.11 -9.45 5.67
CA TYR A 524 10.42 -10.11 5.70
C TYR A 524 11.49 -9.27 4.98
N PRO A 525 12.78 -9.45 5.32
CA PRO A 525 13.85 -8.87 4.53
C PRO A 525 13.81 -9.34 3.05
N ARG A 526 14.33 -8.52 2.12
CA ARG A 526 14.45 -8.83 0.69
C ARG A 526 13.10 -9.12 0.01
N THR A 527 12.13 -8.25 0.24
CA THR A 527 10.76 -8.40 -0.25
C THR A 527 10.51 -7.65 -1.55
N TYR A 528 10.96 -6.40 -1.64
CA TYR A 528 10.63 -5.49 -2.73
C TYR A 528 11.75 -5.42 -3.76
N ASP A 529 11.38 -5.38 -5.03
CA ASP A 529 12.29 -5.16 -6.15
C ASP A 529 12.58 -3.66 -6.36
N LEU A 530 11.56 -2.84 -6.12
CA LEU A 530 11.65 -1.39 -6.25
C LEU A 530 11.02 -0.68 -5.04
N LEU A 531 11.78 0.25 -4.45
CA LEU A 531 11.29 1.22 -3.48
C LEU A 531 11.20 2.60 -4.14
N HIS A 532 10.03 3.20 -4.13
CA HIS A 532 9.81 4.55 -4.60
C HIS A 532 9.61 5.47 -3.39
N ALA A 533 10.47 6.47 -3.24
CA ALA A 533 10.48 7.38 -2.10
C ALA A 533 10.40 8.84 -2.57
N SER A 534 9.19 9.34 -2.77
CA SER A 534 8.96 10.73 -3.15
C SER A 534 8.64 11.61 -1.94
N GLY A 535 9.54 12.54 -1.62
CA GLY A 535 9.39 13.49 -0.50
C GLY A 535 9.44 12.85 0.89
N VAL A 536 9.91 11.60 1.01
CA VAL A 536 10.01 10.88 2.28
C VAL A 536 11.01 11.58 3.21
N PHE A 537 12.20 11.94 2.71
CA PHE A 537 13.23 12.55 3.54
C PHE A 537 12.87 14.00 3.90
N SER A 538 12.21 14.71 2.98
CA SER A 538 11.60 16.02 3.29
C SER A 538 10.60 15.92 4.46
N ALA A 539 9.71 14.91 4.45
CA ALA A 539 8.72 14.73 5.51
C ALA A 539 9.33 14.44 6.90
N TYR A 540 10.48 13.76 6.92
CA TYR A 540 11.21 13.43 8.16
C TYR A 540 12.29 14.45 8.55
N ALA A 541 12.67 15.39 7.68
CA ALA A 541 13.75 16.34 7.93
C ALA A 541 13.52 17.23 9.16
N SER A 542 12.26 17.49 9.51
CA SER A 542 11.85 18.30 10.67
C SER A 542 11.44 17.48 11.90
N ARG A 543 11.64 16.15 11.86
CA ARG A 543 11.20 15.22 12.93
C ARG A 543 12.38 14.50 13.58
N GLU A 544 12.10 13.80 14.68
CA GLU A 544 13.11 13.05 15.46
C GLU A 544 13.59 11.75 14.77
N CYS A 545 13.10 11.45 13.56
CA CYS A 545 13.47 10.27 12.80
C CYS A 545 14.85 10.40 12.17
N ASP A 546 15.74 9.45 12.40
CA ASP A 546 17.06 9.45 11.77
C ASP A 546 16.98 8.90 10.33
N PHE A 547 17.60 9.59 9.37
CA PHE A 547 17.68 9.12 7.98
C PHE A 547 18.42 7.78 7.88
N VAL A 548 19.35 7.51 8.80
CA VAL A 548 20.03 6.22 8.90
C VAL A 548 19.02 5.11 9.17
N ASP A 549 18.05 5.33 10.05
CA ASP A 549 17.08 4.29 10.42
C ASP A 549 16.10 4.01 9.27
N VAL A 550 15.65 5.06 8.57
CA VAL A 550 14.83 4.92 7.36
C VAL A 550 15.58 4.14 6.28
N LEU A 551 16.85 4.49 6.00
CA LEU A 551 17.65 3.81 4.97
C LEU A 551 18.00 2.37 5.35
N ILE A 552 18.26 2.08 6.62
CA ILE A 552 18.47 0.72 7.12
C ILE A 552 17.21 -0.14 6.92
N GLU A 553 16.03 0.42 7.17
CA GLU A 553 14.78 -0.27 6.89
C GLU A 553 14.56 -0.49 5.39
N MET A 554 14.84 0.52 4.56
CA MET A 554 14.83 0.39 3.10
C MET A 554 15.77 -0.73 2.63
N ASP A 555 17.00 -0.81 3.16
CA ASP A 555 17.91 -1.91 2.85
C ASP A 555 17.36 -3.25 3.29
N ARG A 556 16.83 -3.37 4.51
CA ARG A 556 16.29 -4.64 4.98
C ARG A 556 15.25 -5.18 4.00
N ILE A 557 14.29 -4.36 3.57
CA ILE A 557 13.16 -4.80 2.74
C ILE A 557 13.46 -4.86 1.24
N LEU A 558 14.49 -4.16 0.75
CA LEU A 558 14.91 -4.19 -0.65
C LEU A 558 15.69 -5.47 -0.98
N ARG A 559 15.31 -6.13 -2.07
CA ARG A 559 15.99 -7.32 -2.60
C ARG A 559 17.42 -7.00 -3.04
N PRO A 560 18.35 -7.97 -2.96
CA PRO A 560 19.63 -7.88 -3.66
C PRO A 560 19.41 -7.54 -5.15
N GLU A 561 20.18 -6.59 -5.69
CA GLU A 561 20.05 -6.05 -7.05
C GLU A 561 18.76 -5.24 -7.31
N GLY A 562 17.92 -5.04 -6.29
CA GLY A 562 16.76 -4.14 -6.33
C GLY A 562 17.17 -2.66 -6.37
N VAL A 563 16.20 -1.80 -6.70
CA VAL A 563 16.42 -0.37 -6.94
C VAL A 563 15.58 0.49 -6.01
N ALA A 564 16.16 1.54 -5.45
CA ALA A 564 15.43 2.63 -4.82
C ALA A 564 15.46 3.86 -5.73
N ILE A 565 14.30 4.47 -6.00
CA ILE A 565 14.17 5.75 -6.68
C ILE A 565 13.71 6.77 -5.66
N ILE A 566 14.59 7.70 -5.29
CA ILE A 566 14.35 8.69 -4.26
C ILE A 566 14.20 10.05 -4.93
N ARG A 567 13.00 10.64 -4.88
CA ARG A 567 12.69 11.96 -5.43
C ARG A 567 12.56 12.95 -4.29
N ASP A 568 13.53 13.83 -4.12
CA ASP A 568 13.55 14.77 -3.00
C ASP A 568 14.38 16.03 -3.32
N GLU A 569 14.45 16.98 -2.38
CA GLU A 569 15.30 18.16 -2.51
C GLU A 569 16.79 17.78 -2.61
N VAL A 570 17.54 18.41 -3.51
CA VAL A 570 18.94 18.06 -3.80
C VAL A 570 19.81 18.03 -2.54
N TRP A 571 19.62 18.97 -1.62
CA TRP A 571 20.43 19.06 -0.41
C TRP A 571 20.17 17.88 0.57
N LEU A 572 18.94 17.35 0.60
CA LEU A 572 18.60 16.12 1.33
C LEU A 572 19.22 14.91 0.64
N LEU A 573 19.08 14.82 -0.69
CA LEU A 573 19.61 13.71 -1.48
C LEU A 573 21.13 13.56 -1.33
N ARG A 574 21.89 14.64 -1.16
CA ARG A 574 23.33 14.57 -0.86
C ARG A 574 23.62 13.85 0.46
N SER A 575 22.80 14.08 1.49
CA SER A 575 22.94 13.40 2.77
C SER A 575 22.56 11.92 2.66
N VAL A 576 21.46 11.64 1.95
CA VAL A 576 20.98 10.28 1.67
C VAL A 576 22.00 9.48 0.86
N ALA A 577 22.61 10.09 -0.16
CA ALA A 577 23.63 9.46 -1.00
C ALA A 577 24.83 9.00 -0.17
N ARG A 578 25.36 9.85 0.72
CA ARG A 578 26.49 9.48 1.60
C ARG A 578 26.19 8.27 2.48
N ILE A 579 24.99 8.21 3.06
CA ILE A 579 24.58 7.08 3.88
C ILE A 579 24.46 5.82 3.00
N ALA A 580 23.76 5.92 1.86
CA ALA A 580 23.55 4.80 0.93
C ALA A 580 24.86 4.24 0.36
N GLU A 581 25.84 5.09 0.05
CA GLU A 581 27.19 4.68 -0.35
C GLU A 581 27.89 3.88 0.75
N GLY A 582 27.79 4.33 2.01
CA GLY A 582 28.29 3.59 3.18
C GLY A 582 27.58 2.24 3.38
N MET A 583 26.32 2.14 2.95
CA MET A 583 25.57 0.88 2.89
C MET A 583 25.95 0.01 1.69
N LYS A 584 26.94 0.41 0.90
CA LYS A 584 27.46 -0.30 -0.28
C LYS A 584 26.46 -0.32 -1.44
N TRP A 585 25.55 0.64 -1.51
CA TRP A 585 24.66 0.84 -2.65
C TRP A 585 25.39 1.57 -3.78
N GLU A 586 25.02 1.26 -5.02
CA GLU A 586 25.43 2.05 -6.19
C GLU A 586 24.47 3.23 -6.33
N VAL A 587 24.97 4.45 -6.23
CA VAL A 587 24.13 5.67 -6.26
C VAL A 587 24.37 6.47 -7.54
N ARG A 588 23.30 7.02 -8.10
CA ARG A 588 23.36 7.89 -9.28
C ARG A 588 22.34 9.01 -9.18
N PHE A 589 22.79 10.25 -9.27
CA PHE A 589 21.90 11.40 -9.42
C PHE A 589 21.34 11.47 -10.84
N ALA A 590 20.07 11.84 -10.96
CA ALA A 590 19.41 12.10 -12.23
C ALA A 590 18.46 13.29 -12.10
N LYS A 591 18.17 13.95 -13.23
CA LYS A 591 17.12 14.97 -13.30
C LYS A 591 15.74 14.30 -13.19
N THR A 592 14.73 15.08 -12.83
CA THR A 592 13.32 14.66 -12.97
C THR A 592 12.88 14.76 -14.44
N GLU A 593 11.70 14.24 -14.72
CA GLU A 593 11.04 14.36 -16.03
C GLU A 593 10.94 15.81 -16.52
N ASP A 594 10.66 16.77 -15.62
CA ASP A 594 10.56 18.19 -15.97
C ASP A 594 11.94 18.80 -16.33
N GLY A 595 13.00 18.41 -15.63
CA GLY A 595 14.35 18.93 -15.87
C GLY A 595 15.03 18.37 -17.13
N GLU A 596 14.56 17.22 -17.65
CA GLU A 596 15.00 16.67 -18.94
C GLU A 596 14.33 17.43 -20.10
N GLU A 597 13.03 17.70 -20.01
CA GLU A 597 12.27 18.47 -21.00
C GLU A 597 12.83 19.89 -21.15
N GLU A 598 13.15 20.59 -20.05
CA GLU A 598 13.80 21.91 -20.09
C GLU A 598 15.17 21.90 -20.79
N ALA A 599 15.94 20.81 -20.66
CA ALA A 599 17.23 20.68 -21.32
C ALA A 599 17.06 20.47 -22.83
N THR A 600 16.12 19.61 -23.24
CA THR A 600 15.79 19.41 -24.66
C THR A 600 15.18 20.66 -25.30
N GLY A 601 14.37 21.44 -24.56
CA GLY A 601 13.84 22.72 -25.02
C GLY A 601 14.90 23.80 -25.17
N LYS A 602 15.90 23.84 -24.28
CA LYS A 602 17.07 24.72 -24.39
C LYS A 602 18.05 24.29 -25.48
N GLU A 603 18.20 22.98 -25.75
CA GLU A 603 18.98 22.48 -26.89
C GLU A 603 18.28 22.79 -28.23
N ALA A 604 16.95 22.71 -28.28
CA ALA A 604 16.17 23.14 -29.44
C ALA A 604 16.24 24.67 -29.66
N GLN A 605 16.39 25.47 -28.60
CA GLN A 605 16.58 26.93 -28.69
C GLN A 605 18.04 27.33 -28.97
N THR A 606 19.03 26.59 -28.47
CA THR A 606 20.46 26.85 -28.75
C THR A 606 20.91 26.35 -30.12
N ALA A 607 20.12 25.48 -30.78
CA ALA A 607 20.25 25.21 -32.21
C ALA A 607 19.97 26.45 -33.10
N GLU A 608 19.41 27.54 -32.54
CA GLU A 608 19.28 28.85 -33.21
C GLU A 608 20.22 29.93 -32.63
N GLY A 609 21.13 29.61 -31.71
CA GLY A 609 22.06 30.59 -31.16
C GLY A 609 23.07 29.97 -30.21
N GLY A 610 24.31 29.81 -30.69
CA GLY A 610 25.39 29.19 -29.93
C GLY A 610 25.89 30.06 -28.76
N ALA A 611 25.97 29.46 -27.57
CA ALA A 611 26.99 29.75 -26.56
C ALA A 611 27.02 28.64 -25.49
N ALA A 612 28.24 28.30 -25.06
CA ALA A 612 28.56 27.27 -24.08
C ALA A 612 28.04 27.59 -22.66
N VAL A 613 27.64 26.55 -21.92
CA VAL A 613 27.31 26.65 -20.49
C VAL A 613 28.46 26.07 -19.66
N THR A 614 29.02 26.93 -18.82
CA THR A 614 30.04 26.67 -17.81
C THR A 614 29.49 25.88 -16.61
N GLU A 615 30.32 25.01 -16.04
CA GLU A 615 30.12 24.36 -14.74
C GLU A 615 29.96 25.38 -13.61
N GLU A 616 28.85 25.30 -12.86
CA GLU A 616 28.71 25.97 -11.57
C GLU A 616 29.08 25.02 -10.43
N THR A 617 30.25 25.26 -9.86
CA THR A 617 30.73 24.71 -8.59
C THR A 617 30.11 25.43 -7.39
N GLY A 618 29.67 24.66 -6.40
CA GLY A 618 29.81 24.98 -4.98
C GLY A 618 29.04 26.18 -4.41
N GLY A 619 27.80 25.95 -3.98
CA GLY A 619 27.04 26.87 -3.12
C GLY A 619 25.92 26.14 -2.39
N ALA A 620 25.54 26.64 -1.21
CA ALA A 620 24.40 26.17 -0.40
C ALA A 620 23.03 26.50 -1.04
N ASP A 621 22.89 26.32 -2.35
CA ASP A 621 21.88 26.94 -3.22
C ASP A 621 20.91 25.93 -3.87
N GLY A 622 20.79 24.73 -3.28
CA GLY A 622 19.96 23.64 -3.79
C GLY A 622 18.56 23.52 -3.18
N LYS A 623 18.10 24.53 -2.43
CA LYS A 623 16.78 24.52 -1.80
C LYS A 623 15.67 24.72 -2.81
N GLY A 624 14.61 23.92 -2.73
CA GLY A 624 13.49 23.94 -3.67
C GLY A 624 13.77 23.29 -5.03
N LYS A 625 15.02 22.91 -5.33
CA LYS A 625 15.35 22.10 -6.51
C LYS A 625 15.13 20.62 -6.20
N ILE A 626 14.25 19.97 -6.95
CA ILE A 626 13.97 18.54 -6.83
C ILE A 626 14.81 17.76 -7.85
N MET A 627 15.39 16.64 -7.42
CA MET A 627 16.10 15.70 -8.28
C MET A 627 15.72 14.25 -7.94
N LEU A 628 16.28 13.32 -8.71
CA LEU A 628 16.23 11.90 -8.41
C LEU A 628 17.60 11.41 -7.92
N LEU A 629 17.58 10.57 -6.91
CA LEU A 629 18.69 9.70 -6.55
C LEU A 629 18.25 8.25 -6.83
N VAL A 630 18.86 7.65 -7.84
CA VAL A 630 18.60 6.25 -8.22
C VAL A 630 19.69 5.41 -7.58
N CYS A 631 19.30 4.55 -6.65
CA CYS A 631 20.20 3.66 -5.93
C CYS A 631 19.94 2.21 -6.31
N LYS A 632 20.99 1.42 -6.53
CA LYS A 632 20.90 -0.03 -6.71
C LYS A 632 21.61 -0.74 -5.56
N LYS A 633 20.88 -1.62 -4.89
CA LYS A 633 21.43 -2.43 -3.80
C LYS A 633 22.32 -3.53 -4.35
N ARG A 634 23.55 -3.64 -3.84
CA ARG A 634 24.46 -4.72 -4.23
C ARG A 634 24.02 -6.06 -3.65
N ASN A 635 24.38 -7.15 -4.32
CA ASN A 635 24.20 -8.49 -3.78
C ASN A 635 25.33 -8.84 -2.81
N TYR A 636 25.06 -8.70 -1.50
CA TYR A 636 26.04 -8.96 -0.44
C TYR A 636 26.50 -10.43 -0.33
N ALA A 637 25.87 -11.39 -1.04
CA ALA A 637 26.33 -12.78 -1.07
C ALA A 637 27.49 -13.02 -2.05
N ARG A 638 27.73 -12.12 -3.01
CA ARG A 638 28.88 -12.24 -3.93
C ARG A 638 30.08 -11.52 -3.31
N PRO A 639 31.26 -12.16 -3.19
CA PRO A 639 32.49 -11.44 -2.85
C PRO A 639 32.66 -10.29 -3.84
N SER A 640 33.11 -9.12 -3.40
CA SER A 640 33.50 -8.08 -4.34
C SER A 640 34.57 -8.66 -5.25
N LEU A 641 34.31 -8.76 -6.55
CA LEU A 641 35.38 -8.84 -7.52
C LEU A 641 36.14 -7.54 -7.35
N ALA A 642 37.20 -7.58 -6.54
CA ALA A 642 38.21 -6.53 -6.55
C ALA A 642 38.70 -6.51 -8.00
N VAL A 643 38.34 -5.45 -8.72
CA VAL A 643 38.98 -5.13 -9.99
C VAL A 643 40.45 -4.97 -9.63
N ALA A 644 41.26 -5.98 -9.98
CA ALA A 644 42.70 -5.84 -9.91
C ALA A 644 43.06 -4.62 -10.77
N PRO A 645 43.83 -3.66 -10.24
CA PRO A 645 44.29 -2.56 -11.08
C PRO A 645 45.09 -3.18 -12.22
N GLU A 646 44.67 -2.92 -13.46
CA GLU A 646 45.48 -3.21 -14.63
C GLU A 646 46.80 -2.43 -14.45
N THR A 647 47.87 -3.18 -14.20
CA THR A 647 49.26 -2.69 -14.17
C THR A 647 49.81 -2.55 -15.57
#